data_AF-A0A9E5W2W3-F1
#
_entry.id   AF-A0A9E5W2W3-F1
#
_cell.length_a   1.000
_cell.length_b   1.000
_cell.length_c   1.000
_cell.angle_alpha   90.00
_cell.angle_beta   90.00
_cell.angle_gamma   90.00
#
_symmetry.space_group_name_H-M   'P 1'
#
loop_
_entity.id
_entity.type
_entity.pdbx_description
1 polymer ?
#
loop_
_entity_poly.entity_id
_entity_poly.type
_entity_poly.pdbx_seq_one_letter_code
_entity_poly.pdbx_strand_id
1 'polypeptide(L)'
;MGKKVVIVGGVAGGASTAARLRRLDETAQIILLERGDHISYANCGLPYYIGEAIKERDALFVMTPEKFRAWFNVEVRVRHEVTAIDRASQKVLVVDHRTGEEYSEQYDYLVLSPGAEPLRPPLPGIDHGAIFTLRSVADTDRIYAYIRDRRPQTAVVIGGGFIGLEMAENLHGRGLAVTVVEMAPQLLPPADPEIAALVQNYLRAMGVALRLGDGVKQFHAAENGAVDVELQSGARLPADLVLLAIGVRPEVKLAREAGLEVGRGIKVNEYLQSSDPCIYALGDAIELPHLVTGEPAVIPLAGPANKQGRIVANNIAGRKDSYRGTQGTAVLKIFAMTVSLTGANERMLQQAGIDYRTCIVHPQSHAGYYPGSSQMTLKLIFNHEGKILGAQAAGFSGVDKRIDVIAAAMRAGCSVYDLQELELAYAPPFSTAKDPVNIAGFVAANTLNGDLVTVESAELLQGLPPAVQLLDVREAEEYALGYIDGAVNMPLGELRQRCGELDPEREVIVYCSVGLRSYLAARILMQNGFKRVRTLNGGYKVYRTLAGSAGEHGAGAAGAAPGQAAEEAAAGQETVPAEGAIKLDLSGLQCPGPIMQLFRKMSELPEGALVAVSATDPGFAADIESWCNRTGNRLLSRGYEGKVFTALICKGQQAATAAAPAAGRAPASASASGDDKTIIVFSGDLDRAMAALIIANGAAAMGRRVMLFFTFWGLNILRKSEGAAVRKPFMERMFGLMMPRGSKKLGLSRLHMLGIGPKLIRREMQRKNISSLEELLAAARAAGVRLVACQMSMDVMGIKKDELIEGVEVGGVATYLDAAEGANVNLFI
;
A
#
# COMPACT_ATOMS: atom_id res chain seq x y z
N MET A 1 21.26 -14.81 -53.30
CA MET A 1 21.22 -15.98 -52.40
C MET A 1 20.60 -15.52 -51.10
N GLY A 2 19.63 -16.26 -50.56
CA GLY A 2 19.01 -15.92 -49.28
C GLY A 2 20.01 -16.11 -48.14
N LYS A 3 19.95 -15.25 -47.12
CA LYS A 3 20.82 -15.33 -45.93
C LYS A 3 20.40 -16.51 -45.05
N LYS A 4 21.34 -17.24 -44.48
CA LYS A 4 21.10 -18.27 -43.47
C LYS A 4 21.28 -17.71 -42.07
N VAL A 5 20.21 -17.73 -41.29
CA VAL A 5 20.18 -17.17 -39.93
C VAL A 5 19.86 -18.28 -38.94
N VAL A 6 20.78 -18.49 -38.00
CA VAL A 6 20.59 -19.44 -36.89
C VAL A 6 20.31 -18.64 -35.62
N ILE A 7 19.26 -19.03 -34.90
CA ILE A 7 18.79 -18.35 -33.69
C ILE A 7 18.82 -19.37 -32.54
N VAL A 8 19.50 -19.01 -31.45
CA VAL A 8 19.66 -19.86 -30.26
C VAL A 8 18.74 -19.34 -29.15
N GLY A 9 17.74 -20.14 -28.78
CA GLY A 9 16.70 -19.82 -27.80
C GLY A 9 15.37 -19.43 -28.45
N GLY A 10 14.32 -20.19 -28.18
CA GLY A 10 13.03 -20.14 -28.87
C GLY A 10 11.91 -19.40 -28.14
N VAL A 11 12.23 -18.58 -27.13
CA VAL A 11 11.22 -17.87 -26.31
C VAL A 11 11.15 -16.38 -26.71
N ALA A 12 11.07 -15.45 -25.76
CA ALA A 12 10.72 -14.04 -26.01
C ALA A 12 11.56 -13.37 -27.11
N GLY A 13 12.88 -13.39 -26.94
CA GLY A 13 13.81 -12.72 -27.84
C GLY A 13 13.92 -13.40 -29.21
N GLY A 14 14.35 -14.66 -29.23
CA GLY A 14 14.60 -15.41 -30.46
C GLY A 14 13.35 -15.63 -31.33
N ALA A 15 12.19 -15.94 -30.73
CA ALA A 15 10.94 -16.08 -31.50
C ALA A 15 10.49 -14.75 -32.11
N SER A 16 10.65 -13.63 -31.38
CA SER A 16 10.37 -12.28 -31.90
C SER A 16 11.28 -11.95 -33.09
N THR A 17 12.57 -12.28 -33.01
CA THR A 17 13.53 -12.13 -34.13
C THR A 17 13.10 -12.96 -35.33
N ALA A 18 12.85 -14.26 -35.15
CA ALA A 18 12.50 -15.18 -36.23
C ALA A 18 11.23 -14.74 -36.98
N ALA A 19 10.17 -14.44 -36.23
CA ALA A 19 8.89 -14.01 -36.82
C ALA A 19 9.03 -12.66 -37.55
N ARG A 20 9.81 -11.71 -36.99
CA ARG A 20 10.05 -10.42 -37.66
C ARG A 20 10.88 -10.59 -38.92
N LEU A 21 11.94 -11.39 -38.87
CA LEU A 21 12.86 -11.57 -39.99
C LEU A 21 12.15 -12.18 -41.20
N ARG A 22 11.28 -13.18 -41.01
CA ARG A 22 10.46 -13.70 -42.12
C ARG A 22 9.66 -12.61 -42.81
N ARG A 23 9.00 -11.73 -42.04
CA ARG A 23 8.23 -10.60 -42.61
C ARG A 23 9.08 -9.57 -43.36
N LEU A 24 10.40 -9.65 -43.27
CA LEU A 24 11.34 -8.76 -43.95
C LEU A 24 12.01 -9.40 -45.16
N ASP A 25 12.24 -10.71 -45.11
CA ASP A 25 12.93 -11.46 -46.15
C ASP A 25 12.36 -12.88 -46.28
N GLU A 26 11.61 -13.11 -47.37
CA GLU A 26 11.01 -14.41 -47.67
C GLU A 26 12.04 -15.42 -48.19
N THR A 27 13.21 -14.95 -48.62
CA THR A 27 14.29 -15.81 -49.15
C THR A 27 15.25 -16.28 -48.07
N ALA A 28 15.26 -15.64 -46.90
CA ALA A 28 16.10 -16.03 -45.78
C ALA A 28 15.78 -17.47 -45.31
N GLN A 29 16.81 -18.27 -45.08
CA GLN A 29 16.71 -19.54 -44.37
C GLN A 29 16.85 -19.27 -42.88
N ILE A 30 15.79 -19.51 -42.11
CA ILE A 30 15.76 -19.20 -40.68
C ILE A 30 15.61 -20.50 -39.89
N ILE A 31 16.59 -20.79 -39.04
CA ILE A 31 16.61 -21.96 -38.16
C ILE A 31 16.57 -21.47 -36.71
N LEU A 32 15.60 -21.95 -35.93
CA LEU A 32 15.43 -21.66 -34.51
C LEU A 32 15.72 -22.93 -33.71
N LEU A 33 16.78 -22.89 -32.90
CA LEU A 33 17.21 -24.00 -32.04
C LEU A 33 16.80 -23.72 -30.60
N GLU A 34 16.07 -24.65 -30.00
CA GLU A 34 15.62 -24.59 -28.61
C GLU A 34 15.98 -25.91 -27.91
N ARG A 35 16.66 -25.84 -26.77
CA ARG A 35 17.07 -27.04 -26.02
C ARG A 35 15.90 -27.69 -25.27
N GLY A 36 14.88 -26.91 -24.91
CA GLY A 36 13.68 -27.40 -24.26
C GLY A 36 12.67 -28.01 -25.23
N ASP A 37 11.54 -28.46 -24.68
CA ASP A 37 10.43 -29.06 -25.43
C ASP A 37 9.55 -28.05 -26.17
N HIS A 38 9.59 -26.79 -25.75
CA HIS A 38 8.59 -25.80 -26.11
C HIS A 38 9.23 -24.48 -26.51
N ILE A 39 8.66 -23.85 -27.54
CA ILE A 39 8.97 -22.47 -27.94
C ILE A 39 7.83 -21.54 -27.51
N SER A 40 8.11 -20.24 -27.43
CA SER A 40 7.08 -19.20 -27.27
C SER A 40 6.04 -19.47 -26.17
N TYR A 41 6.49 -20.03 -25.04
CA TYR A 41 5.63 -20.20 -23.87
C TYR A 41 5.66 -18.94 -22.99
N ALA A 42 4.59 -18.73 -22.23
CA ALA A 42 4.41 -17.59 -21.36
C ALA A 42 5.13 -17.79 -20.02
N ASN A 43 6.45 -17.51 -19.97
CA ASN A 43 7.26 -17.59 -18.75
C ASN A 43 6.61 -16.84 -17.57
N CYS A 44 6.05 -15.67 -17.84
CA CYS A 44 5.39 -14.84 -16.83
C CYS A 44 4.06 -15.45 -16.32
N GLY A 45 3.49 -16.42 -17.04
CA GLY A 45 2.28 -17.15 -16.65
C GLY A 45 2.55 -18.34 -15.72
N LEU A 46 3.81 -18.77 -15.58
CA LEU A 46 4.15 -20.00 -14.85
C LEU A 46 3.73 -19.98 -13.37
N PRO A 47 4.00 -18.91 -12.57
CA PRO A 47 3.53 -18.85 -11.19
C PRO A 47 2.00 -18.93 -11.09
N TYR A 48 1.29 -18.27 -12.01
CA TYR A 48 -0.18 -18.20 -12.02
C TYR A 48 -0.84 -19.51 -12.43
N TYR A 49 -0.15 -20.36 -13.20
CA TYR A 49 -0.59 -21.74 -13.44
C TYR A 49 -0.38 -22.61 -12.20
N ILE A 50 0.76 -22.47 -11.50
CA ILE A 50 1.01 -23.19 -10.24
C ILE A 50 -0.04 -22.82 -9.17
N GLY A 51 -0.41 -21.55 -9.10
CA GLY A 51 -1.47 -21.04 -8.22
C GLY A 51 -2.89 -21.26 -8.72
N GLU A 52 -3.09 -21.90 -9.88
CA GLU A 52 -4.38 -22.19 -10.51
C GLU A 52 -5.24 -20.97 -10.89
N ALA A 53 -4.66 -19.77 -10.94
CA ALA A 53 -5.28 -18.60 -11.56
C ALA A 53 -5.40 -18.79 -13.09
N ILE A 54 -4.38 -19.41 -13.70
CA ILE A 54 -4.46 -20.00 -15.05
C ILE A 54 -4.75 -21.48 -14.88
N LYS A 55 -5.95 -21.93 -15.26
CA LYS A 55 -6.38 -23.31 -15.05
C LYS A 55 -5.89 -24.27 -16.13
N GLU A 56 -5.82 -23.80 -17.36
CA GLU A 56 -5.47 -24.61 -18.52
C GLU A 56 -3.97 -24.47 -18.81
N ARG A 57 -3.24 -25.59 -18.73
CA ARG A 57 -1.82 -25.64 -19.06
C ARG A 57 -1.55 -25.13 -20.48
N ASP A 58 -2.45 -25.47 -21.42
CA ASP A 58 -2.28 -25.13 -22.83
C ASP A 58 -2.34 -23.62 -23.10
N ALA A 59 -2.95 -22.84 -22.19
CA ALA A 59 -2.94 -21.38 -22.27
C ALA A 59 -1.52 -20.77 -22.09
N LEU A 60 -0.57 -21.54 -21.57
CA LEU A 60 0.84 -21.14 -21.49
C LEU A 60 1.54 -21.17 -22.85
N PHE A 61 1.05 -21.91 -23.84
CA PHE A 61 1.69 -22.03 -25.15
C PHE A 61 1.10 -21.06 -26.17
N VAL A 62 1.83 -20.00 -26.48
CA VAL A 62 1.37 -18.99 -27.44
C VAL A 62 1.52 -19.49 -28.88
N MET A 63 2.58 -20.24 -29.16
CA MET A 63 2.86 -20.86 -30.46
C MET A 63 3.44 -22.27 -30.30
N THR A 64 3.12 -23.16 -31.24
CA THR A 64 3.79 -24.46 -31.39
C THR A 64 4.80 -24.43 -32.55
N PRO A 65 5.79 -25.33 -32.59
CA PRO A 65 6.72 -25.44 -33.73
C PRO A 65 6.01 -25.56 -35.09
N GLU A 66 4.94 -26.35 -35.17
CA GLU A 66 4.17 -26.59 -36.40
C GLU A 66 3.47 -25.32 -36.86
N LYS A 67 2.79 -24.64 -35.94
CA LYS A 67 2.10 -23.38 -36.23
C LYS A 67 3.10 -22.29 -36.62
N PHE A 68 4.24 -22.22 -35.92
CA PHE A 68 5.29 -21.25 -36.20
C PHE A 68 5.91 -21.48 -37.59
N ARG A 69 6.16 -22.74 -37.97
CA ARG A 69 6.59 -23.12 -39.31
C ARG A 69 5.55 -22.78 -40.37
N ALA A 70 4.28 -23.11 -40.14
CA ALA A 70 3.20 -22.84 -41.09
C ALA A 70 3.02 -21.34 -41.37
N TRP A 71 3.18 -20.49 -40.36
CA TRP A 71 2.95 -19.05 -40.48
C TRP A 71 4.18 -18.28 -40.96
N PHE A 72 5.38 -18.72 -40.56
CA PHE A 72 6.61 -17.96 -40.78
C PHE A 72 7.67 -18.72 -41.59
N ASN A 73 7.38 -19.92 -42.09
CA ASN A 73 8.35 -20.74 -42.82
C ASN A 73 9.73 -20.79 -42.13
N VAL A 74 9.72 -20.91 -40.80
CA VAL A 74 10.91 -21.04 -39.96
C VAL A 74 11.08 -22.51 -39.61
N GLU A 75 12.30 -23.00 -39.70
CA GLU A 75 12.65 -24.34 -39.23
C GLU A 75 12.90 -24.29 -37.72
N VAL A 76 11.96 -24.83 -36.95
CA VAL A 76 12.05 -24.90 -35.49
C VAL A 76 12.51 -26.29 -35.10
N ARG A 77 13.63 -26.38 -34.37
CA ARG A 77 14.15 -27.63 -33.80
C ARG A 77 14.17 -27.51 -32.28
N VAL A 78 13.19 -28.14 -31.62
CA VAL A 78 13.14 -28.30 -30.16
C VAL A 78 14.00 -29.48 -29.72
N ARG A 79 14.42 -29.53 -28.46
CA ARG A 79 15.40 -30.50 -27.93
C ARG A 79 16.76 -30.47 -28.62
N HIS A 80 17.10 -29.35 -29.27
CA HIS A 80 18.37 -29.16 -29.94
C HIS A 80 19.17 -28.09 -29.19
N GLU A 81 20.27 -28.49 -28.57
CA GLU A 81 21.12 -27.60 -27.78
C GLU A 81 22.38 -27.23 -28.54
N VAL A 82 22.62 -25.92 -28.68
CA VAL A 82 23.90 -25.43 -29.17
C VAL A 82 24.92 -25.54 -28.04
N THR A 83 26.00 -26.28 -28.27
CA THR A 83 27.04 -26.56 -27.27
C THR A 83 28.33 -25.79 -27.51
N ALA A 84 28.60 -25.38 -28.75
CA ALA A 84 29.77 -24.57 -29.10
C ALA A 84 29.52 -23.68 -30.32
N ILE A 85 30.30 -22.61 -30.46
CA ILE A 85 30.30 -21.72 -31.63
C ILE A 85 31.72 -21.67 -32.21
N ASP A 86 31.88 -22.11 -33.45
CA ASP A 86 33.10 -21.91 -34.23
C ASP A 86 32.93 -20.68 -35.12
N ARG A 87 33.49 -19.57 -34.65
CA ARG A 87 33.45 -18.28 -35.35
C ARG A 87 34.25 -18.27 -36.65
N ALA A 88 35.37 -19.00 -36.70
CA ALA A 88 36.27 -18.97 -37.84
C ALA A 88 35.64 -19.66 -39.06
N SER A 89 34.88 -20.73 -38.83
CA SER A 89 34.15 -21.43 -39.90
C SER A 89 32.67 -21.08 -40.00
N GLN A 90 32.18 -20.13 -39.18
CA GLN A 90 30.79 -19.69 -39.07
C GLN A 90 29.80 -20.85 -38.88
N LYS A 91 30.07 -21.68 -37.87
CA LYS A 91 29.27 -22.86 -37.51
C LYS A 91 28.93 -22.90 -36.04
N VAL A 92 27.81 -23.54 -35.72
CA VAL A 92 27.49 -23.96 -34.35
C VAL A 92 27.48 -25.48 -34.25
N LEU A 93 27.95 -26.02 -33.13
CA LEU A 93 27.80 -27.43 -32.80
C LEU A 93 26.50 -27.63 -32.04
N VAL A 94 25.70 -28.63 -32.45
CA VAL A 94 24.37 -28.89 -31.92
C VAL A 94 24.26 -30.34 -31.50
N VAL A 95 23.64 -30.58 -30.34
CA VAL A 95 23.25 -31.91 -29.85
C VAL A 95 21.73 -32.04 -29.97
N ASP A 96 21.24 -33.09 -30.64
CA ASP A 96 19.83 -33.50 -30.54
C ASP A 96 19.64 -34.40 -29.32
N HIS A 97 18.98 -33.87 -28.28
CA HIS A 97 18.73 -34.59 -27.02
C HIS A 97 17.78 -35.78 -27.18
N ARG A 98 17.13 -35.97 -28.33
CA ARG A 98 16.30 -37.15 -28.60
C ARG A 98 17.13 -38.34 -29.05
N THR A 99 18.16 -38.11 -29.85
CA THR A 99 18.96 -39.17 -30.50
C THR A 99 20.37 -39.27 -29.92
N GLY A 100 20.86 -38.22 -29.28
CA GLY A 100 22.26 -38.06 -28.87
C GLY A 100 23.21 -37.70 -30.02
N GLU A 101 22.68 -37.41 -31.20
CA GLU A 101 23.48 -37.06 -32.38
C GLU A 101 24.07 -35.65 -32.26
N GLU A 102 25.36 -35.54 -32.58
CA GLU A 102 26.07 -34.26 -32.69
C GLU A 102 26.28 -33.88 -34.15
N TYR A 103 25.94 -32.64 -34.51
CA TYR A 103 26.13 -32.14 -35.87
C TYR A 103 26.49 -30.64 -35.89
N SER A 104 27.07 -30.18 -37.00
CA SER A 104 27.39 -28.76 -37.21
C SER A 104 26.34 -28.07 -38.09
N GLU A 105 25.89 -26.88 -37.70
CA GLU A 105 25.00 -26.03 -38.51
C GLU A 105 25.71 -24.72 -38.92
N GLN A 106 25.76 -24.44 -40.23
CA GLN A 106 26.36 -23.21 -40.77
C GLN A 106 25.41 -22.00 -40.63
N TYR A 107 25.98 -20.80 -40.50
CA TYR A 107 25.22 -19.55 -40.47
C TYR A 107 25.94 -18.42 -41.23
N ASP A 108 25.16 -17.51 -41.83
CA ASP A 108 25.66 -16.18 -42.24
C ASP A 108 25.53 -15.21 -41.05
N TYR A 109 24.44 -15.33 -40.28
CA TYR A 109 24.21 -14.60 -39.04
C TYR A 109 23.76 -15.52 -37.92
N LEU A 110 24.31 -15.30 -36.72
CA LEU A 110 23.93 -15.99 -35.50
C LEU A 110 23.24 -15.02 -34.55
N VAL A 111 22.17 -15.45 -33.90
CA VAL A 111 21.46 -14.68 -32.87
C VAL A 111 21.45 -15.46 -31.56
N LEU A 112 22.09 -14.91 -30.53
CA LEU A 112 22.12 -15.48 -29.19
C LEU A 112 21.01 -14.86 -28.33
N SER A 113 20.01 -15.67 -27.99
CA SER A 113 18.94 -15.34 -27.04
C SER A 113 18.78 -16.43 -25.96
N PRO A 114 19.87 -16.89 -25.30
CA PRO A 114 19.80 -18.02 -24.36
C PRO A 114 19.10 -17.68 -23.02
N GLY A 115 18.88 -16.40 -22.76
CA GLY A 115 18.23 -15.91 -21.55
C GLY A 115 19.14 -15.95 -20.33
N ALA A 116 18.56 -16.26 -19.17
CA ALA A 116 19.26 -16.34 -17.90
C ALA A 116 18.86 -17.61 -17.13
N GLU A 117 19.76 -18.13 -16.30
CA GLU A 117 19.56 -19.30 -15.44
C GLU A 117 19.26 -18.91 -13.98
N PRO A 118 18.39 -19.63 -13.26
CA PRO A 118 18.19 -19.40 -11.83
C PRO A 118 19.47 -19.65 -11.05
N LEU A 119 19.80 -18.77 -10.12
CA LEU A 119 20.96 -18.95 -9.25
C LEU A 119 20.71 -20.11 -8.26
N ARG A 120 21.61 -21.08 -8.29
CA ARG A 120 21.62 -22.22 -7.37
C ARG A 120 22.99 -22.29 -6.65
N PRO A 121 23.11 -21.70 -5.45
CA PRO A 121 24.37 -21.66 -4.72
C PRO A 121 24.72 -23.06 -4.21
N PRO A 122 26.01 -23.42 -4.06
CA PRO A 122 26.43 -24.74 -3.61
C PRO A 122 26.24 -24.92 -2.09
N LEU A 123 25.00 -24.84 -1.62
CA LEU A 123 24.64 -25.02 -0.21
C LEU A 123 24.50 -26.53 0.11
N PRO A 124 24.97 -27.01 1.27
CA PRO A 124 24.76 -28.39 1.68
C PRO A 124 23.27 -28.77 1.69
N GLY A 125 22.93 -29.93 1.14
CA GLY A 125 21.56 -30.46 1.08
C GLY A 125 20.65 -29.84 0.01
N ILE A 126 21.15 -28.93 -0.84
CA ILE A 126 20.32 -28.22 -1.84
C ILE A 126 19.71 -29.13 -2.94
N ASP A 127 20.25 -30.34 -3.11
CA ASP A 127 19.76 -31.36 -4.05
C ASP A 127 18.56 -32.18 -3.55
N HIS A 128 18.00 -31.83 -2.38
CA HIS A 128 16.80 -32.47 -1.88
C HIS A 128 15.62 -32.30 -2.86
N GLY A 129 14.84 -33.37 -3.07
CA GLY A 129 13.76 -33.41 -4.08
C GLY A 129 12.55 -32.50 -3.79
N ALA A 130 12.49 -31.88 -2.62
CA ALA A 130 11.49 -30.86 -2.24
C ALA A 130 11.94 -29.42 -2.53
N ILE A 131 13.16 -29.23 -3.07
CA ILE A 131 13.74 -27.92 -3.38
C ILE A 131 13.63 -27.68 -4.89
N PHE A 132 12.98 -26.58 -5.26
CA PHE A 132 12.68 -26.25 -6.65
C PHE A 132 13.25 -24.88 -7.04
N THR A 133 13.46 -24.71 -8.34
CA THR A 133 13.60 -23.42 -9.01
C THR A 133 12.47 -23.29 -10.03
N LEU A 134 12.20 -22.09 -10.54
CA LEU A 134 11.19 -21.86 -11.56
C LEU A 134 11.76 -21.04 -12.72
N ARG A 135 11.80 -21.64 -13.90
CA ARG A 135 12.16 -20.95 -15.16
C ARG A 135 11.34 -21.44 -16.35
N SER A 136 11.14 -22.74 -16.44
CA SER A 136 10.60 -23.42 -17.61
C SER A 136 9.30 -24.15 -17.30
N VAL A 137 8.57 -24.54 -18.35
CA VAL A 137 7.37 -25.39 -18.22
C VAL A 137 7.68 -26.72 -17.52
N ALA A 138 8.86 -27.30 -17.75
CA ALA A 138 9.27 -28.52 -17.06
C ALA A 138 9.42 -28.31 -15.54
N ASP A 139 9.94 -27.15 -15.12
CA ASP A 139 10.00 -26.80 -13.69
C ASP A 139 8.60 -26.64 -13.11
N THR A 140 7.72 -25.97 -13.85
CA THR A 140 6.32 -25.78 -13.51
C THR A 140 5.58 -27.09 -13.33
N ASP A 141 5.72 -28.02 -14.27
CA ASP A 141 5.09 -29.34 -14.22
C ASP A 141 5.58 -30.15 -13.00
N ARG A 142 6.87 -30.07 -12.68
CA ARG A 142 7.44 -30.71 -11.47
C ARG A 142 6.85 -30.14 -10.19
N ILE A 143 6.78 -28.82 -10.05
CA ILE A 143 6.21 -28.15 -8.87
C ILE A 143 4.71 -28.48 -8.75
N TYR A 144 3.97 -28.37 -9.86
CA TYR A 144 2.53 -28.63 -9.89
C TYR A 144 2.21 -30.08 -9.50
N ALA A 145 2.93 -31.05 -10.09
CA ALA A 145 2.78 -32.47 -9.74
C ALA A 145 3.15 -32.72 -8.27
N TYR A 146 4.22 -32.11 -7.76
CA TYR A 146 4.61 -32.24 -6.36
C TYR A 146 3.51 -31.74 -5.41
N ILE A 147 2.94 -30.56 -5.68
CA ILE A 147 1.85 -30.02 -4.86
C ILE A 147 0.62 -30.93 -4.90
N ARG A 148 0.24 -31.42 -6.09
CA ARG A 148 -0.90 -32.33 -6.28
C ARG A 148 -0.71 -33.65 -5.52
N ASP A 149 0.46 -34.26 -5.67
CA ASP A 149 0.72 -35.64 -5.22
C ASP A 149 1.14 -35.70 -3.75
N ARG A 150 1.92 -34.72 -3.27
CA ARG A 150 2.43 -34.69 -1.88
C ARG A 150 1.59 -33.85 -0.93
N ARG A 151 0.73 -32.96 -1.44
CA ARG A 151 -0.12 -32.07 -0.64
C ARG A 151 0.64 -31.34 0.47
N PRO A 152 1.74 -30.62 0.14
CA PRO A 152 2.53 -29.89 1.12
C PRO A 152 1.65 -28.90 1.90
N GLN A 153 1.93 -28.74 3.18
CA GLN A 153 1.23 -27.79 4.07
C GLN A 153 2.04 -26.51 4.27
N THR A 154 3.37 -26.61 4.21
CA THR A 154 4.30 -25.51 4.46
C THR A 154 5.22 -25.26 3.26
N ALA A 155 5.50 -24.00 2.98
CA ALA A 155 6.46 -23.61 1.96
C ALA A 155 7.42 -22.52 2.44
N VAL A 156 8.70 -22.67 2.11
CA VAL A 156 9.73 -21.63 2.28
C VAL A 156 10.16 -21.12 0.91
N VAL A 157 9.95 -19.82 0.67
CA VAL A 157 10.41 -19.13 -0.53
C VAL A 157 11.67 -18.35 -0.18
N ILE A 158 12.78 -18.65 -0.84
CA ILE A 158 14.08 -18.03 -0.59
C ILE A 158 14.33 -17.02 -1.70
N GLY A 159 14.38 -15.73 -1.33
CA GLY A 159 14.49 -14.59 -2.23
C GLY A 159 13.19 -13.81 -2.34
N GLY A 160 13.26 -12.52 -2.00
CA GLY A 160 12.17 -11.54 -1.98
C GLY A 160 12.05 -10.69 -3.24
N GLY A 161 12.56 -11.17 -4.38
CA GLY A 161 12.42 -10.52 -5.69
C GLY A 161 11.07 -10.82 -6.37
N PHE A 162 10.87 -10.32 -7.59
CA PHE A 162 9.60 -10.48 -8.34
C PHE A 162 9.07 -11.93 -8.35
N ILE A 163 9.88 -12.89 -8.82
CA ILE A 163 9.48 -14.31 -8.93
C ILE A 163 9.16 -14.90 -7.56
N GLY A 164 9.96 -14.57 -6.54
CA GLY A 164 9.76 -15.07 -5.18
C GLY A 164 8.44 -14.59 -4.60
N LEU A 165 8.09 -13.32 -4.79
CA LEU A 165 6.84 -12.76 -4.31
C LEU A 165 5.62 -13.28 -5.10
N GLU A 166 5.72 -13.44 -6.42
CA GLU A 166 4.67 -14.09 -7.22
C GLU A 166 4.42 -15.51 -6.74
N MET A 167 5.49 -16.27 -6.47
CA MET A 167 5.34 -17.64 -5.98
C MET A 167 4.85 -17.71 -4.54
N ALA A 168 5.25 -16.77 -3.67
CA ALA A 168 4.71 -16.68 -2.33
C ALA A 168 3.19 -16.45 -2.35
N GLU A 169 2.70 -15.54 -3.20
CA GLU A 169 1.27 -15.32 -3.41
C GLU A 169 0.57 -16.58 -3.93
N ASN A 170 1.10 -17.21 -4.99
CA ASN A 170 0.46 -18.35 -5.64
C ASN A 170 0.45 -19.60 -4.74
N LEU A 171 1.51 -19.85 -3.96
CA LEU A 171 1.54 -20.93 -2.98
C LEU A 171 0.59 -20.66 -1.80
N HIS A 172 0.52 -19.41 -1.32
CA HIS A 172 -0.45 -19.03 -0.31
C HIS A 172 -1.89 -19.21 -0.81
N GLY A 173 -2.18 -18.82 -2.06
CA GLY A 173 -3.48 -19.03 -2.70
C GLY A 173 -3.88 -20.50 -2.85
N ARG A 174 -2.90 -21.42 -2.79
CA ARG A 174 -3.11 -22.88 -2.76
C ARG A 174 -3.32 -23.43 -1.34
N GLY A 175 -3.36 -22.56 -0.32
CA GLY A 175 -3.60 -22.91 1.08
C GLY A 175 -2.35 -23.27 1.88
N LEU A 176 -1.14 -23.07 1.34
CA LEU A 176 0.09 -23.36 2.06
C LEU A 176 0.43 -22.24 3.05
N ALA A 177 0.98 -22.61 4.20
CA ALA A 177 1.64 -21.67 5.11
C ALA A 177 3.00 -21.26 4.52
N VAL A 178 3.12 -20.01 4.08
CA VAL A 178 4.30 -19.51 3.35
C VAL A 178 5.18 -18.65 4.25
N THR A 179 6.49 -18.94 4.27
CA THR A 179 7.53 -18.07 4.82
C THR A 179 8.46 -17.60 3.70
N VAL A 180 8.65 -16.28 3.57
CA VAL A 180 9.65 -15.68 2.66
C VAL A 180 10.92 -15.35 3.45
N VAL A 181 12.05 -15.88 2.99
CA VAL A 181 13.38 -15.63 3.54
C VAL A 181 14.15 -14.75 2.58
N GLU A 182 14.65 -13.61 3.05
CA GLU A 182 15.44 -12.66 2.28
C GLU A 182 16.68 -12.24 3.08
N MET A 183 17.84 -12.32 2.42
CA MET A 183 19.13 -11.98 3.03
C MET A 183 19.27 -10.46 3.22
N ALA A 184 18.68 -9.66 2.33
CA ALA A 184 18.60 -8.22 2.48
C ALA A 184 17.63 -7.82 3.61
N PRO A 185 17.78 -6.62 4.20
CA PRO A 185 16.86 -6.13 5.23
C PRO A 185 15.47 -5.76 4.67
N GLN A 186 15.29 -5.82 3.35
CA GLN A 186 14.02 -5.52 2.69
C GLN A 186 13.73 -6.49 1.54
N LEU A 187 12.44 -6.61 1.20
CA LEU A 187 11.99 -7.24 -0.03
C LEU A 187 12.13 -6.29 -1.23
N LEU A 188 11.91 -6.85 -2.42
CA LEU A 188 11.82 -6.14 -3.70
C LEU A 188 13.00 -5.18 -3.93
N PRO A 189 14.25 -5.69 -4.12
CA PRO A 189 15.45 -4.85 -4.16
C PRO A 189 15.44 -3.65 -5.12
N PRO A 190 14.71 -3.64 -6.25
CA PRO A 190 14.58 -2.45 -7.10
C PRO A 190 13.74 -1.30 -6.48
N ALA A 191 12.91 -1.57 -5.47
CA ALA A 191 12.13 -0.55 -4.77
C ALA A 191 12.92 0.08 -3.62
N ASP A 192 12.66 1.36 -3.35
CA ASP A 192 13.21 2.05 -2.19
C ASP A 192 12.49 1.66 -0.89
N PRO A 193 13.11 1.89 0.29
CA PRO A 193 12.65 1.33 1.56
C PRO A 193 11.19 1.61 1.91
N GLU A 194 10.67 2.80 1.62
CA GLU A 194 9.29 3.17 1.91
C GLU A 194 8.27 2.45 1.04
N ILE A 195 8.63 2.08 -0.20
CA ILE A 195 7.77 1.28 -1.08
C ILE A 195 7.86 -0.20 -0.67
N ALA A 196 9.07 -0.68 -0.37
CA ALA A 196 9.28 -2.05 0.11
C ALA A 196 8.57 -2.31 1.45
N ALA A 197 8.59 -1.34 2.37
CA ALA A 197 7.92 -1.45 3.67
C ALA A 197 6.39 -1.55 3.53
N LEU A 198 5.77 -0.86 2.55
CA LEU A 198 4.35 -1.02 2.24
C LEU A 198 4.04 -2.47 1.81
N VAL A 199 4.88 -3.05 0.97
CA VAL A 199 4.77 -4.43 0.51
C VAL A 199 4.91 -5.42 1.67
N GLN A 200 5.94 -5.24 2.50
CA GLN A 200 6.23 -6.10 3.64
C GLN A 200 5.06 -6.13 4.63
N ASN A 201 4.54 -4.96 5.00
CA ASN A 201 3.42 -4.85 5.92
C ASN A 201 2.16 -5.49 5.34
N TYR A 202 1.93 -5.36 4.03
CA TYR A 202 0.79 -5.97 3.37
C TYR A 202 0.91 -7.50 3.29
N LEU A 203 2.08 -8.04 2.97
CA LEU A 203 2.33 -9.49 2.99
C LEU A 203 2.08 -10.11 4.37
N ARG A 204 2.58 -9.46 5.44
CA ARG A 204 2.30 -9.89 6.82
C ARG A 204 0.81 -9.88 7.14
N ALA A 205 0.11 -8.83 6.73
CA ALA A 205 -1.34 -8.72 6.91
C ALA A 205 -2.11 -9.84 6.17
N MET A 206 -1.55 -10.36 5.06
CA MET A 206 -2.10 -11.50 4.32
C MET A 206 -1.67 -12.86 4.88
N GLY A 207 -1.00 -12.90 6.04
CA GLY A 207 -0.59 -14.15 6.69
C GLY A 207 0.68 -14.78 6.12
N VAL A 208 1.46 -14.05 5.30
CA VAL A 208 2.77 -14.50 4.83
C VAL A 208 3.83 -14.12 5.87
N ALA A 209 4.56 -15.10 6.38
CA ALA A 209 5.65 -14.87 7.32
C ALA A 209 6.89 -14.33 6.58
N LEU A 210 7.58 -13.34 7.17
CA LEU A 210 8.78 -12.74 6.59
C LEU A 210 9.98 -12.93 7.51
N ARG A 211 11.11 -13.34 6.94
CA ARG A 211 12.44 -13.40 7.58
C ARG A 211 13.40 -12.58 6.75
N LEU A 212 13.64 -11.33 7.17
CA LEU A 212 14.48 -10.37 6.46
C LEU A 212 15.84 -10.24 7.18
N GLY A 213 16.90 -9.94 6.44
CA GLY A 213 18.25 -9.82 7.00
C GLY A 213 18.89 -11.15 7.37
N ASP A 214 18.34 -12.28 6.90
CA ASP A 214 18.81 -13.62 7.25
C ASP A 214 18.86 -14.51 6.00
N GLY A 215 20.00 -15.18 5.81
CA GLY A 215 20.25 -16.02 4.63
C GLY A 215 20.11 -17.50 4.97
N VAL A 216 19.98 -18.35 3.95
CA VAL A 216 20.05 -19.80 4.14
C VAL A 216 21.50 -20.24 4.28
N LYS A 217 21.76 -21.13 5.24
CA LYS A 217 23.06 -21.73 5.52
C LYS A 217 23.18 -23.14 4.93
N GLN A 218 22.18 -23.98 5.17
CA GLN A 218 22.12 -25.35 4.66
C GLN A 218 20.72 -25.94 4.78
N PHE A 219 20.50 -27.07 4.12
CA PHE A 219 19.26 -27.83 4.16
C PHE A 219 19.49 -29.20 4.79
N HIS A 220 18.63 -29.58 5.75
CA HIS A 220 18.65 -30.90 6.35
C HIS A 220 17.43 -31.69 5.91
N ALA A 221 17.63 -32.96 5.53
CA ALA A 221 16.50 -33.86 5.29
C ALA A 221 15.86 -34.25 6.61
N ALA A 222 14.54 -34.10 6.72
CA ALA A 222 13.77 -34.57 7.86
C ALA A 222 13.28 -36.02 7.63
N GLU A 223 13.01 -36.75 8.72
CA GLU A 223 12.59 -38.17 8.66
C GLU A 223 11.26 -38.38 7.93
N ASN A 224 10.39 -37.37 7.89
CA ASN A 224 9.10 -37.38 7.21
C ASN A 224 9.17 -37.00 5.71
N GLY A 225 10.37 -36.76 5.18
CA GLY A 225 10.58 -36.32 3.80
C GLY A 225 10.46 -34.81 3.55
N ALA A 226 10.25 -34.01 4.61
CA ALA A 226 10.35 -32.56 4.57
C ALA A 226 11.82 -32.08 4.63
N VAL A 227 12.02 -30.77 4.52
CA VAL A 227 13.33 -30.12 4.62
C VAL A 227 13.32 -29.13 5.77
N ASP A 228 14.31 -29.24 6.67
CA ASP A 228 14.61 -28.21 7.64
C ASP A 228 15.62 -27.22 7.05
N VAL A 229 15.15 -26.00 6.78
CA VAL A 229 15.97 -24.90 6.27
C VAL A 229 16.69 -24.24 7.44
N GLU A 230 18.01 -24.43 7.56
CA GLU A 230 18.83 -23.75 8.56
C GLU A 230 19.29 -22.39 8.03
N LEU A 231 19.00 -21.34 8.80
CA LEU A 231 19.39 -19.96 8.47
C LEU A 231 20.76 -19.61 9.07
N GLN A 232 21.35 -18.50 8.63
CA GLN A 232 22.63 -18.00 9.14
C GLN A 232 22.54 -17.61 10.63
N SER A 233 21.37 -17.15 11.09
CA SER A 233 21.09 -16.92 12.51
C SER A 233 21.07 -18.19 13.37
N GLY A 234 21.03 -19.37 12.76
CA GLY A 234 20.83 -20.66 13.44
C GLY A 234 19.36 -21.05 13.62
N ALA A 235 18.42 -20.18 13.25
CA ALA A 235 17.00 -20.54 13.19
C ALA A 235 16.77 -21.68 12.18
N ARG A 236 15.81 -22.55 12.46
CA ARG A 236 15.40 -23.65 11.58
C ARG A 236 13.94 -23.51 11.21
N LEU A 237 13.65 -23.64 9.91
CA LEU A 237 12.30 -23.55 9.36
C LEU A 237 11.95 -24.90 8.70
N PRO A 238 11.00 -25.68 9.26
CA PRO A 238 10.51 -26.87 8.60
C PRO A 238 9.69 -26.47 7.37
N ALA A 239 9.90 -27.17 6.26
CA ALA A 239 9.24 -26.89 4.98
C ALA A 239 8.99 -28.18 4.19
N ASP A 240 7.75 -28.38 3.74
CA ASP A 240 7.41 -29.46 2.81
C ASP A 240 7.81 -29.12 1.37
N LEU A 241 7.89 -27.83 1.05
CA LEU A 241 8.30 -27.32 -0.25
C LEU A 241 9.24 -26.13 -0.07
N VAL A 242 10.36 -26.12 -0.79
CA VAL A 242 11.26 -24.97 -0.83
C VAL A 242 11.37 -24.45 -2.26
N LEU A 243 11.22 -23.14 -2.44
CA LEU A 243 11.46 -22.49 -3.73
C LEU A 243 12.65 -21.53 -3.65
N LEU A 244 13.63 -21.75 -4.52
CA LEU A 244 14.77 -20.85 -4.72
C LEU A 244 14.43 -19.81 -5.79
N ALA A 245 14.31 -18.55 -5.38
CA ALA A 245 14.03 -17.38 -6.21
C ALA A 245 15.01 -16.22 -5.93
N ILE A 246 16.28 -16.54 -5.72
CA ILE A 246 17.34 -15.60 -5.32
C ILE A 246 17.98 -14.83 -6.48
N GLY A 247 17.29 -14.73 -7.62
CA GLY A 247 17.77 -14.06 -8.83
C GLY A 247 18.26 -15.02 -9.91
N VAL A 248 18.66 -14.42 -11.04
CA VAL A 248 19.09 -15.13 -12.25
C VAL A 248 20.45 -14.62 -12.72
N ARG A 249 21.18 -15.46 -13.45
CA ARG A 249 22.47 -15.13 -14.07
C ARG A 249 22.36 -15.23 -15.60
N PRO A 250 22.85 -14.24 -16.36
CA PRO A 250 22.94 -14.34 -17.82
C PRO A 250 23.63 -15.62 -18.30
N GLU A 251 23.04 -16.31 -19.27
CA GLU A 251 23.69 -17.47 -19.91
C GLU A 251 24.73 -16.99 -20.94
N VAL A 252 25.97 -16.85 -20.46
CA VAL A 252 27.09 -16.32 -21.24
C VAL A 252 28.11 -17.38 -21.66
N LYS A 253 27.90 -18.65 -21.31
CA LYS A 253 28.86 -19.75 -21.53
C LYS A 253 29.28 -19.84 -23.00
N LEU A 254 28.31 -19.96 -23.91
CA LEU A 254 28.56 -20.04 -25.36
C LEU A 254 29.34 -18.84 -25.87
N ALA A 255 28.94 -17.62 -25.46
CA ALA A 255 29.61 -16.39 -25.90
C ALA A 255 31.06 -16.32 -25.39
N ARG A 256 31.29 -16.68 -24.12
CA ARG A 256 32.61 -16.67 -23.50
C ARG A 256 33.55 -17.70 -24.13
N GLU A 257 33.07 -18.93 -24.32
CA GLU A 257 33.86 -20.01 -24.94
C GLU A 257 34.16 -19.72 -26.41
N ALA A 258 33.27 -18.99 -27.11
CA ALA A 258 33.50 -18.49 -28.46
C ALA A 258 34.42 -17.25 -28.54
N GLY A 259 34.93 -16.76 -27.39
CA GLY A 259 35.79 -15.57 -27.34
C GLY A 259 35.08 -14.26 -27.70
N LEU A 260 33.77 -14.16 -27.47
CA LEU A 260 33.05 -12.88 -27.50
C LEU A 260 33.31 -12.07 -26.23
N GLU A 261 33.16 -10.76 -26.32
CA GLU A 261 33.29 -9.90 -25.15
C GLU A 261 32.14 -10.10 -24.16
N VAL A 262 32.47 -10.39 -22.90
CA VAL A 262 31.52 -10.65 -21.82
C VAL A 262 31.90 -9.81 -20.61
N GLY A 263 30.92 -9.06 -20.08
CA GLY A 263 30.98 -8.36 -18.80
C GLY A 263 30.09 -9.05 -17.76
N ARG A 264 29.13 -8.32 -17.19
CA ARG A 264 28.01 -8.88 -16.41
C ARG A 264 27.08 -9.72 -17.29
N GLY A 265 27.05 -9.45 -18.59
CA GLY A 265 26.37 -10.20 -19.66
C GLY A 265 27.17 -10.16 -20.96
N ILE A 266 26.62 -10.68 -22.06
CA ILE A 266 27.22 -10.54 -23.39
C ILE A 266 27.22 -9.06 -23.76
N LYS A 267 28.40 -8.49 -24.04
CA LYS A 267 28.50 -7.08 -24.43
C LYS A 267 28.03 -6.90 -25.86
N VAL A 268 27.20 -5.89 -26.08
CA VAL A 268 26.69 -5.54 -27.40
C VAL A 268 26.74 -4.04 -27.65
N ASN A 269 26.80 -3.64 -28.91
CA ASN A 269 26.64 -2.25 -29.32
C ASN A 269 25.15 -1.84 -29.37
N GLU A 270 24.86 -0.61 -29.78
CA GLU A 270 23.50 -0.08 -29.91
C GLU A 270 22.65 -0.81 -30.96
N TYR A 271 23.26 -1.54 -31.90
CA TYR A 271 22.58 -2.37 -32.89
C TYR A 271 22.39 -3.82 -32.42
N LEU A 272 22.75 -4.11 -31.16
CA LEU A 272 22.69 -5.43 -30.52
C LEU A 272 23.64 -6.46 -31.16
N GLN A 273 24.71 -6.00 -31.80
CA GLN A 273 25.81 -6.84 -32.29
C GLN A 273 26.81 -7.08 -31.17
N SER A 274 27.34 -8.29 -31.08
CA SER A 274 28.46 -8.63 -30.20
C SER A 274 29.78 -8.08 -30.75
N SER A 275 30.92 -8.46 -30.16
CA SER A 275 32.25 -8.19 -30.71
C SER A 275 32.52 -8.89 -32.05
N ASP A 276 31.63 -9.79 -32.49
CA ASP A 276 31.61 -10.32 -33.85
C ASP A 276 30.46 -9.69 -34.66
N PRO A 277 30.72 -9.09 -35.83
CA PRO A 277 29.69 -8.40 -36.63
C PRO A 277 28.61 -9.34 -37.18
N CYS A 278 28.88 -10.65 -37.26
CA CYS A 278 27.93 -11.66 -37.72
C CYS A 278 27.12 -12.28 -36.58
N ILE A 279 27.44 -11.96 -35.31
CA ILE A 279 26.77 -12.51 -34.13
C ILE A 279 26.06 -11.39 -33.37
N TYR A 280 24.75 -11.49 -33.28
CA TYR A 280 23.90 -10.64 -32.46
C TYR A 280 23.60 -11.33 -31.13
N ALA A 281 23.37 -10.54 -30.08
CA ALA A 281 22.89 -11.06 -28.81
C ALA A 281 21.78 -10.16 -28.24
N LEU A 282 20.82 -10.75 -27.53
CA LEU A 282 19.66 -10.04 -26.99
C LEU A 282 19.03 -10.75 -25.77
N GLY A 283 18.06 -10.09 -25.16
CA GLY A 283 17.28 -10.60 -24.03
C GLY A 283 18.06 -10.55 -22.72
N ASP A 284 17.74 -11.47 -21.81
CA ASP A 284 18.30 -11.48 -20.45
C ASP A 284 19.81 -11.79 -20.41
N ALA A 285 20.39 -12.20 -21.54
CA ALA A 285 21.81 -12.58 -21.64
C ALA A 285 22.75 -11.38 -21.86
N ILE A 286 22.23 -10.22 -22.28
CA ILE A 286 23.07 -9.07 -22.67
C ILE A 286 23.30 -8.06 -21.54
N GLU A 287 24.43 -7.38 -21.62
CA GLU A 287 24.73 -6.19 -20.83
C GLU A 287 24.56 -4.93 -21.70
N LEU A 288 23.87 -3.93 -21.16
CA LEU A 288 23.72 -2.61 -21.76
C LEU A 288 23.89 -1.53 -20.69
N PRO A 289 24.32 -0.31 -21.06
CA PRO A 289 24.29 0.84 -20.15
C PRO A 289 22.87 1.07 -19.61
N HIS A 290 22.74 1.20 -18.30
CA HIS A 290 21.48 1.60 -17.66
C HIS A 290 21.08 2.99 -18.15
N LEU A 291 19.81 3.19 -18.55
CA LEU A 291 19.40 4.41 -19.26
C LEU A 291 19.69 5.70 -18.47
N VAL A 292 19.60 5.63 -17.14
CA VAL A 292 19.71 6.81 -16.28
C VAL A 292 21.13 7.01 -15.76
N THR A 293 21.80 5.93 -15.37
CA THR A 293 23.10 6.00 -14.68
C THR A 293 24.29 5.80 -15.62
N GLY A 294 24.08 5.26 -16.82
CA GLY A 294 25.15 4.90 -17.76
C GLY A 294 25.95 3.65 -17.38
N GLU A 295 25.83 3.19 -16.13
CA GLU A 295 26.53 2.01 -15.63
C GLU A 295 26.11 0.71 -16.35
N PRO A 296 27.02 -0.25 -16.56
CA PRO A 296 26.69 -1.54 -17.16
C PRO A 296 25.63 -2.30 -16.35
N ALA A 297 24.54 -2.70 -17.00
CA ALA A 297 23.40 -3.34 -16.35
C ALA A 297 22.86 -4.53 -17.14
N VAL A 298 22.30 -5.49 -16.39
CA VAL A 298 21.55 -6.64 -16.89
C VAL A 298 20.14 -6.51 -16.33
N ILE A 299 19.15 -6.39 -17.20
CA ILE A 299 17.75 -6.13 -16.82
C ILE A 299 16.87 -7.21 -17.47
N PRO A 300 16.66 -8.34 -16.79
CA PRO A 300 15.98 -9.50 -17.36
C PRO A 300 14.46 -9.31 -17.37
N LEU A 301 13.95 -8.69 -18.43
CA LEU A 301 12.53 -8.37 -18.60
C LEU A 301 12.05 -8.71 -20.03
N ALA A 302 10.86 -9.29 -20.13
CA ALA A 302 10.30 -9.77 -21.39
C ALA A 302 10.03 -8.65 -22.42
N GLY A 303 9.60 -7.47 -21.95
CA GLY A 303 9.35 -6.31 -22.82
C GLY A 303 10.59 -5.86 -23.61
N PRO A 304 11.73 -5.57 -22.93
CA PRO A 304 13.03 -5.38 -23.57
C PRO A 304 13.42 -6.50 -24.54
N ALA A 305 13.36 -7.77 -24.14
CA ALA A 305 13.75 -8.90 -24.99
C ALA A 305 12.97 -8.96 -26.31
N ASN A 306 11.65 -8.76 -26.27
CA ASN A 306 10.80 -8.75 -27.47
C ASN A 306 11.14 -7.57 -28.41
N LYS A 307 11.36 -6.37 -27.86
CA LYS A 307 11.73 -5.17 -28.63
C LYS A 307 13.11 -5.32 -29.27
N GLN A 308 14.07 -5.88 -28.53
CA GLN A 308 15.41 -6.18 -29.00
C GLN A 308 15.38 -7.20 -30.15
N GLY A 309 14.60 -8.28 -30.04
CA GLY A 309 14.45 -9.26 -31.13
C GLY A 309 13.95 -8.66 -32.44
N ARG A 310 12.97 -7.74 -32.35
CA ARG A 310 12.50 -6.99 -33.52
C ARG A 310 13.60 -6.14 -34.16
N ILE A 311 14.44 -5.49 -33.36
CA ILE A 311 15.55 -4.65 -33.82
C ILE A 311 16.64 -5.50 -34.47
N VAL A 312 17.04 -6.62 -33.86
CA VAL A 312 18.03 -7.55 -34.43
C VAL A 312 17.59 -8.04 -35.81
N ALA A 313 16.32 -8.43 -35.96
CA ALA A 313 15.79 -8.82 -37.26
C ALA A 313 15.86 -7.68 -38.31
N ASN A 314 15.56 -6.44 -37.91
CA ASN A 314 15.70 -5.28 -38.79
C ASN A 314 17.17 -5.04 -39.19
N ASN A 315 18.12 -5.26 -38.27
CA ASN A 315 19.55 -5.07 -38.50
C ASN A 315 20.14 -6.14 -39.43
N ILE A 316 19.75 -7.40 -39.25
CA ILE A 316 20.09 -8.49 -40.18
C ILE A 316 19.53 -8.21 -41.59
N ALA A 317 18.34 -7.60 -41.67
CA ALA A 317 17.73 -7.15 -42.93
C ALA A 317 18.32 -5.83 -43.49
N GLY A 318 19.32 -5.23 -42.82
CA GLY A 318 20.06 -4.07 -43.31
C GLY A 318 19.50 -2.69 -42.94
N ARG A 319 18.55 -2.59 -42.00
CA ARG A 319 17.87 -1.31 -41.65
C ARG A 319 18.62 -0.41 -40.67
N LYS A 320 19.63 -0.93 -39.94
CA LYS A 320 20.43 -0.18 -38.93
C LYS A 320 19.58 0.55 -37.88
N ASP A 321 18.68 -0.18 -37.23
CA ASP A 321 17.89 0.28 -36.09
C ASP A 321 18.69 0.18 -34.79
N SER A 322 18.71 1.26 -34.00
CA SER A 322 19.39 1.31 -32.70
C SER A 322 18.45 1.07 -31.51
N TYR A 323 18.95 0.38 -30.49
CA TYR A 323 18.29 0.18 -29.21
C TYR A 323 18.66 1.28 -28.22
N ARG A 324 17.68 2.11 -27.84
CA ARG A 324 17.88 3.27 -26.96
C ARG A 324 17.86 2.92 -25.46
N GLY A 325 18.42 1.77 -25.09
CA GLY A 325 18.52 1.31 -23.71
C GLY A 325 17.21 0.91 -23.02
N THR A 326 17.36 0.41 -21.79
CA THR A 326 16.30 -0.17 -20.96
C THR A 326 16.07 0.69 -19.71
N GLN A 327 14.80 1.05 -19.45
CA GLN A 327 14.41 1.82 -18.25
C GLN A 327 14.23 0.97 -16.99
N GLY A 328 14.09 -0.35 -17.14
CA GLY A 328 13.73 -1.22 -16.01
C GLY A 328 12.28 -1.07 -15.54
N THR A 329 11.37 -0.62 -16.41
CA THR A 329 9.95 -0.54 -16.08
C THR A 329 9.39 -1.93 -15.75
N ALA A 330 8.87 -2.09 -14.53
CA ALA A 330 8.36 -3.35 -14.01
C ALA A 330 7.07 -3.14 -13.22
N VAL A 331 6.25 -4.18 -13.15
CA VAL A 331 5.01 -4.21 -12.36
C VAL A 331 4.86 -5.60 -11.74
N LEU A 332 4.37 -5.64 -10.51
CA LEU A 332 4.16 -6.83 -9.71
C LEU A 332 2.78 -6.77 -9.07
N LYS A 333 2.07 -7.90 -9.12
CA LYS A 333 0.89 -8.15 -8.30
C LYS A 333 1.33 -8.82 -7.01
N ILE A 334 0.81 -8.33 -5.89
CA ILE A 334 0.96 -8.93 -4.57
C ILE A 334 -0.44 -8.94 -3.98
N PHE A 335 -1.09 -10.10 -3.98
CA PHE A 335 -2.52 -10.25 -3.68
C PHE A 335 -3.37 -9.21 -4.42
N ALA A 336 -3.94 -8.23 -3.71
CA ALA A 336 -4.72 -7.15 -4.32
C ALA A 336 -3.91 -5.88 -4.63
N MET A 337 -2.70 -5.77 -4.08
CA MET A 337 -1.81 -4.65 -4.28
C MET A 337 -1.09 -4.77 -5.62
N THR A 338 -0.92 -3.63 -6.29
CA THR A 338 -0.04 -3.45 -7.43
C THR A 338 1.16 -2.62 -6.99
N VAL A 339 2.36 -3.07 -7.34
CA VAL A 339 3.61 -2.34 -7.15
C VAL A 339 4.26 -2.17 -8.51
N SER A 340 4.66 -0.97 -8.87
CA SER A 340 5.28 -0.70 -10.17
C SER A 340 6.37 0.35 -10.05
N LEU A 341 7.39 0.24 -10.89
CA LEU A 341 8.58 1.08 -10.86
C LEU A 341 9.16 1.28 -12.25
N THR A 342 9.93 2.35 -12.44
CA THR A 342 10.66 2.68 -13.67
C THR A 342 11.87 3.57 -13.37
N GLY A 343 12.95 3.42 -14.11
CA GLY A 343 14.17 4.23 -13.96
C GLY A 343 15.07 3.79 -12.81
N ALA A 344 15.90 4.72 -12.34
CA ALA A 344 16.81 4.48 -11.22
C ALA A 344 16.09 4.67 -9.87
N ASN A 345 16.49 3.88 -8.87
CA ASN A 345 16.14 4.11 -7.48
C ASN A 345 17.23 4.90 -6.75
N GLU A 346 16.98 5.32 -5.51
CA GLU A 346 17.93 6.15 -4.75
C GLU A 346 19.28 5.48 -4.59
N ARG A 347 19.31 4.18 -4.25
CA ARG A 347 20.56 3.43 -4.07
C ARG A 347 21.43 3.44 -5.33
N MET A 348 20.82 3.28 -6.51
CA MET A 348 21.55 3.31 -7.79
C MET A 348 22.13 4.70 -8.07
N LEU A 349 21.39 5.76 -7.76
CA LEU A 349 21.84 7.14 -7.97
C LEU A 349 22.97 7.51 -7.00
N GLN A 350 22.85 7.13 -5.73
CA GLN A 350 23.92 7.28 -4.73
C GLN A 350 25.20 6.56 -5.15
N GLN A 351 25.09 5.31 -5.62
CA GLN A 351 26.24 4.54 -6.10
C GLN A 351 26.92 5.16 -7.33
N ALA A 352 26.12 5.78 -8.21
CA ALA A 352 26.62 6.47 -9.40
C ALA A 352 27.09 7.90 -9.13
N GLY A 353 26.96 8.42 -7.90
CA GLY A 353 27.29 9.82 -7.58
C GLY A 353 26.40 10.83 -8.31
N ILE A 354 25.16 10.48 -8.63
CA ILE A 354 24.21 11.35 -9.32
C ILE A 354 23.34 12.06 -8.29
N ASP A 355 23.40 13.39 -8.26
CA ASP A 355 22.56 14.20 -7.38
C ASP A 355 21.08 14.09 -7.76
N TYR A 356 20.23 13.92 -6.75
CA TYR A 356 18.79 13.76 -6.93
C TYR A 356 18.01 14.38 -5.76
N ARG A 357 16.70 14.51 -5.99
CA ARG A 357 15.67 14.83 -5.01
C ARG A 357 14.52 13.86 -5.19
N THR A 358 13.69 13.74 -4.15
CA THR A 358 12.51 12.89 -4.18
C THR A 358 11.27 13.67 -3.77
N CYS A 359 10.12 13.24 -4.26
CA CYS A 359 8.84 13.60 -3.68
C CYS A 359 7.95 12.37 -3.54
N ILE A 360 7.27 12.25 -2.40
CA ILE A 360 6.34 11.17 -2.12
C ILE A 360 4.96 11.78 -1.91
N VAL A 361 4.01 11.36 -2.74
CA VAL A 361 2.61 11.81 -2.69
C VAL A 361 1.68 10.62 -2.49
N HIS A 362 0.52 10.87 -1.85
CA HIS A 362 -0.49 9.84 -1.61
C HIS A 362 -1.85 10.16 -2.25
N PRO A 363 -1.94 10.25 -3.58
CA PRO A 363 -3.16 10.64 -4.26
C PRO A 363 -4.15 9.47 -4.35
N GLN A 364 -5.40 9.81 -4.63
CA GLN A 364 -6.46 8.84 -4.90
C GLN A 364 -6.34 8.29 -6.32
N SER A 365 -6.74 7.03 -6.53
CA SER A 365 -6.78 6.40 -7.86
C SER A 365 -7.69 7.15 -8.83
N HIS A 366 -8.79 7.68 -8.31
CA HIS A 366 -9.79 8.47 -9.02
C HIS A 366 -10.54 9.40 -8.05
N ALA A 367 -11.62 10.05 -8.49
CA ALA A 367 -12.34 11.01 -7.66
C ALA A 367 -12.83 10.38 -6.35
N GLY A 368 -12.43 10.95 -5.20
CA GLY A 368 -12.72 10.36 -3.89
C GLY A 368 -14.21 10.29 -3.53
N TYR A 369 -15.06 11.09 -4.19
CA TYR A 369 -16.52 11.01 -4.03
C TYR A 369 -17.15 9.88 -4.87
N TYR A 370 -16.40 9.24 -5.76
CA TYR A 370 -16.86 8.14 -6.59
C TYR A 370 -16.48 6.78 -5.96
N PRO A 371 -17.38 5.78 -5.93
CA PRO A 371 -17.13 4.50 -5.28
C PRO A 371 -15.85 3.78 -5.72
N GLY A 372 -15.27 2.99 -4.82
CA GLY A 372 -14.08 2.19 -5.09
C GLY A 372 -12.77 2.98 -5.22
N SER A 373 -12.75 4.27 -4.87
CA SER A 373 -11.50 5.06 -4.85
C SER A 373 -10.56 4.49 -3.80
N SER A 374 -9.31 4.25 -4.20
CA SER A 374 -8.25 3.74 -3.34
C SER A 374 -7.04 4.66 -3.40
N GLN A 375 -6.42 4.93 -2.26
CA GLN A 375 -5.20 5.72 -2.22
C GLN A 375 -4.01 4.88 -2.71
N MET A 376 -3.08 5.52 -3.42
CA MET A 376 -1.76 4.96 -3.75
C MET A 376 -0.66 5.80 -3.11
N THR A 377 0.52 5.21 -2.96
CA THR A 377 1.78 5.94 -2.72
C THR A 377 2.52 6.02 -4.03
N LEU A 378 2.91 7.23 -4.45
CA LEU A 378 3.72 7.48 -5.64
C LEU A 378 4.94 8.28 -5.22
N LYS A 379 6.12 7.72 -5.49
CA LYS A 379 7.42 8.36 -5.35
C LYS A 379 7.94 8.76 -6.73
N LEU A 380 8.41 9.99 -6.86
CA LEU A 380 9.13 10.49 -8.02
C LEU A 380 10.55 10.89 -7.61
N ILE A 381 11.53 10.56 -8.45
CA ILE A 381 12.96 10.85 -8.26
C ILE A 381 13.42 11.69 -9.46
N PHE A 382 14.04 12.84 -9.19
CA PHE A 382 14.40 13.83 -10.21
C PHE A 382 15.67 14.60 -9.82
N ASN A 383 16.35 15.22 -10.78
CA ASN A 383 17.53 16.05 -10.52
C ASN A 383 17.19 17.55 -10.38
N HIS A 384 18.22 18.38 -10.19
CA HIS A 384 18.08 19.83 -9.99
C HIS A 384 17.52 20.58 -11.21
N GLU A 385 17.72 20.05 -12.42
CA GLU A 385 17.14 20.59 -13.66
C GLU A 385 15.70 20.09 -13.90
N GLY A 386 15.18 19.22 -13.04
CA GLY A 386 13.86 18.62 -13.18
C GLY A 386 13.80 17.43 -14.14
N LYS A 387 14.92 16.87 -14.57
CA LYS A 387 14.95 15.60 -15.31
C LYS A 387 14.45 14.47 -14.42
N ILE A 388 13.50 13.70 -14.92
CA ILE A 388 12.98 12.52 -14.24
C ILE A 388 14.03 11.42 -14.29
N LEU A 389 14.41 10.90 -13.12
CA LEU A 389 15.42 9.83 -12.95
C LEU A 389 14.76 8.48 -12.64
N GLY A 390 13.59 8.49 -12.00
CA GLY A 390 12.83 7.28 -11.72
C GLY A 390 11.51 7.57 -11.01
N ALA A 391 10.66 6.56 -10.96
CA ALA A 391 9.40 6.61 -10.21
C ALA A 391 9.01 5.23 -9.71
N GLN A 392 8.32 5.20 -8.58
CA GLN A 392 7.85 3.98 -7.92
C GLN A 392 6.47 4.22 -7.34
N ALA A 393 5.58 3.25 -7.43
CA ALA A 393 4.25 3.37 -6.85
C ALA A 393 3.75 2.03 -6.30
N ALA A 394 2.98 2.10 -5.21
CA ALA A 394 2.30 0.97 -4.60
C ALA A 394 0.88 1.38 -4.18
N GLY A 395 -0.10 0.52 -4.45
CA GLY A 395 -1.50 0.78 -4.15
C GLY A 395 -2.42 -0.26 -4.76
N PHE A 396 -3.73 -0.09 -4.59
CA PHE A 396 -4.71 -1.10 -5.00
C PHE A 396 -5.33 -0.81 -6.36
N SER A 397 -5.25 0.42 -6.89
CA SER A 397 -5.86 0.76 -8.18
C SER A 397 -5.12 1.83 -8.96
N GLY A 398 -4.99 1.63 -10.27
CA GLY A 398 -4.44 2.58 -11.23
C GLY A 398 -2.95 2.89 -11.07
N VAL A 399 -2.17 2.01 -10.42
CA VAL A 399 -0.73 2.17 -10.19
C VAL A 399 0.06 2.00 -11.49
N ASP A 400 -0.24 0.95 -12.23
CA ASP A 400 0.25 0.66 -13.58
C ASP A 400 0.11 1.86 -14.52
N LYS A 401 -1.09 2.45 -14.59
CA LYS A 401 -1.36 3.64 -15.41
C LYS A 401 -0.41 4.80 -15.10
N ARG A 402 -0.12 5.05 -13.83
CA ARG A 402 0.73 6.19 -13.42
C ARG A 402 2.19 5.94 -13.77
N ILE A 403 2.67 4.72 -13.56
CA ILE A 403 4.04 4.36 -13.93
C ILE A 403 4.21 4.32 -15.45
N ASP A 404 3.22 3.86 -16.22
CA ASP A 404 3.27 3.90 -17.68
C ASP A 404 3.37 5.33 -18.23
N VAL A 405 2.56 6.27 -17.70
CA VAL A 405 2.64 7.68 -18.08
C VAL A 405 4.01 8.27 -17.75
N ILE A 406 4.53 8.03 -16.55
CA ILE A 406 5.85 8.56 -16.14
C ILE A 406 6.98 7.90 -16.93
N ALA A 407 6.88 6.59 -17.21
CA ALA A 407 7.86 5.88 -18.03
C ALA A 407 7.88 6.42 -19.46
N ALA A 408 6.73 6.72 -20.05
CA ALA A 408 6.62 7.36 -21.35
C ALA A 408 7.20 8.78 -21.36
N ALA A 409 6.86 9.61 -20.37
CA ALA A 409 7.39 10.96 -20.20
C ALA A 409 8.93 10.94 -20.06
N MET A 410 9.46 10.05 -19.20
CA MET A 410 10.91 9.89 -19.02
C MET A 410 11.60 9.44 -20.31
N ARG A 411 10.96 8.56 -21.11
CA ARG A 411 11.49 8.11 -22.41
C ARG A 411 11.45 9.22 -23.47
N ALA A 412 10.51 10.15 -23.37
CA ALA A 412 10.39 11.33 -24.23
C ALA A 412 11.34 12.46 -23.82
N GLY A 413 12.03 12.35 -22.68
CA GLY A 413 12.91 13.40 -22.16
C GLY A 413 12.17 14.53 -21.45
N CYS A 414 10.91 14.32 -21.08
CA CYS A 414 10.13 15.27 -20.30
C CYS A 414 10.70 15.47 -18.89
N SER A 415 10.54 16.67 -18.37
CA SER A 415 10.89 17.10 -17.02
C SER A 415 9.69 16.99 -16.08
N VAL A 416 9.92 17.26 -14.79
CA VAL A 416 8.86 17.37 -13.78
C VAL A 416 7.88 18.52 -14.05
N TYR A 417 8.31 19.55 -14.79
CA TYR A 417 7.45 20.67 -15.19
C TYR A 417 6.45 20.23 -16.27
N ASP A 418 6.89 19.41 -17.22
CA ASP A 418 5.99 18.84 -18.24
C ASP A 418 4.91 17.95 -17.60
N LEU A 419 5.23 17.24 -16.49
CA LEU A 419 4.23 16.46 -15.74
C LEU A 419 3.08 17.32 -15.20
N GLN A 420 3.31 18.61 -14.94
CA GLN A 420 2.27 19.54 -14.49
C GLN A 420 1.25 19.83 -15.58
N GLU A 421 1.69 19.82 -16.83
CA GLU A 421 0.93 20.23 -18.02
C GLU A 421 0.22 19.07 -18.71
N LEU A 422 0.55 17.82 -18.35
CA LEU A 422 -0.08 16.64 -18.95
C LEU A 422 -1.61 16.67 -18.82
N GLU A 423 -2.29 16.75 -19.96
CA GLU A 423 -3.75 16.62 -20.09
C GLU A 423 -4.13 15.14 -20.18
N LEU A 424 -4.44 14.53 -19.03
CA LEU A 424 -4.80 13.12 -18.93
C LEU A 424 -6.32 12.93 -18.89
N ALA A 425 -6.79 11.78 -19.38
CA ALA A 425 -8.21 11.46 -19.42
C ALA A 425 -8.86 11.48 -18.02
N TYR A 426 -9.87 12.33 -17.86
CA TYR A 426 -10.60 12.51 -16.61
C TYR A 426 -12.10 12.27 -16.77
N ALA A 427 -12.61 11.32 -16.00
CA ALA A 427 -13.96 11.29 -15.49
C ALA A 427 -13.93 10.64 -14.09
N PRO A 428 -14.95 10.86 -13.22
CA PRO A 428 -14.93 10.40 -11.84
C PRO A 428 -14.52 8.93 -11.59
N PRO A 429 -14.89 7.95 -12.45
CA PRO A 429 -14.48 6.55 -12.26
C PRO A 429 -13.01 6.24 -12.56
N PHE A 430 -12.30 7.13 -13.26
CA PHE A 430 -10.99 6.80 -13.85
C PHE A 430 -9.84 7.65 -13.33
N SER A 431 -10.10 8.91 -12.95
CA SER A 431 -9.08 9.82 -12.43
C SER A 431 -9.68 10.93 -11.57
N THR A 432 -8.83 11.87 -11.16
CA THR A 432 -9.14 13.14 -10.52
C THR A 432 -8.91 14.29 -11.50
N ALA A 433 -9.47 15.47 -11.23
CA ALA A 433 -9.28 16.65 -12.10
C ALA A 433 -7.80 17.05 -12.27
N LYS A 434 -6.97 16.72 -11.28
CA LYS A 434 -5.49 16.73 -11.37
C LYS A 434 -5.05 15.30 -11.10
N ASP A 435 -4.54 14.59 -12.10
CA ASP A 435 -4.14 13.20 -11.95
C ASP A 435 -2.99 13.10 -10.92
N PRO A 436 -2.86 11.98 -10.18
CA PRO A 436 -1.64 11.61 -9.45
C PRO A 436 -0.31 12.05 -10.10
N VAL A 437 -0.15 11.89 -11.42
CA VAL A 437 1.07 12.34 -12.13
C VAL A 437 1.23 13.86 -12.08
N ASN A 438 0.15 14.62 -12.30
CA ASN A 438 0.20 16.08 -12.19
C ASN A 438 0.53 16.51 -10.76
N ILE A 439 -0.06 15.84 -9.76
CA ILE A 439 0.22 16.12 -8.34
C ILE A 439 1.70 15.90 -8.02
N ALA A 440 2.31 14.81 -8.49
CA ALA A 440 3.74 14.57 -8.33
C ALA A 440 4.58 15.67 -9.01
N GLY A 441 4.21 16.09 -10.23
CA GLY A 441 4.85 17.21 -10.93
C GLY A 441 4.75 18.54 -10.19
N PHE A 442 3.58 18.88 -9.61
CA PHE A 442 3.41 20.09 -8.79
C PHE A 442 4.31 20.07 -7.55
N VAL A 443 4.35 18.94 -6.83
CA VAL A 443 5.19 18.83 -5.63
C VAL A 443 6.67 18.89 -5.98
N ALA A 444 7.10 18.19 -7.03
CA ALA A 444 8.49 18.23 -7.49
C ALA A 444 8.94 19.62 -7.92
N ALA A 445 8.12 20.34 -8.69
CA ALA A 445 8.41 21.71 -9.09
C ALA A 445 8.44 22.67 -7.89
N ASN A 446 7.53 22.53 -6.92
CA ASN A 446 7.59 23.31 -5.68
C ASN A 446 8.90 23.07 -4.93
N THR A 447 9.41 21.84 -4.94
CA THR A 447 10.72 21.51 -4.36
C THR A 447 11.88 22.15 -5.12
N LEU A 448 11.83 22.23 -6.44
CA LEU A 448 12.86 22.87 -7.26
C LEU A 448 12.82 24.40 -7.16
N ASN A 449 11.63 25.00 -7.10
CA ASN A 449 11.44 26.44 -6.97
C ASN A 449 11.76 26.98 -5.56
N GLY A 450 12.09 26.10 -4.61
CA GLY A 450 12.31 26.46 -3.21
C GLY A 450 11.04 26.80 -2.44
N ASP A 451 9.87 26.53 -3.03
CA ASP A 451 8.58 26.74 -2.37
C ASP A 451 8.28 25.68 -1.30
N LEU A 452 8.93 24.53 -1.42
CA LEU A 452 8.83 23.39 -0.52
C LEU A 452 10.23 22.85 -0.22
N VAL A 453 10.61 22.83 1.05
CA VAL A 453 11.81 22.13 1.52
C VAL A 453 11.36 20.89 2.28
N THR A 454 11.93 19.73 1.96
CA THR A 454 11.56 18.45 2.57
C THR A 454 12.64 17.96 3.53
N VAL A 455 12.22 17.10 4.45
CA VAL A 455 13.06 16.25 5.28
C VAL A 455 12.59 14.81 5.14
N GLU A 456 13.53 13.87 5.08
CA GLU A 456 13.21 12.45 4.88
C GLU A 456 12.91 11.76 6.21
N SER A 457 12.03 10.74 6.16
CA SER A 457 11.67 9.97 7.36
C SER A 457 12.88 9.29 8.00
N ALA A 458 13.89 8.91 7.21
CA ALA A 458 15.13 8.32 7.70
C ALA A 458 15.92 9.26 8.62
N GLU A 459 15.89 10.58 8.36
CA GLU A 459 16.56 11.58 9.22
C GLU A 459 15.85 11.66 10.58
N LEU A 460 14.51 11.64 10.61
CA LEU A 460 13.74 11.70 11.85
C LEU A 460 13.90 10.42 12.69
N LEU A 461 14.04 9.26 12.05
CA LEU A 461 14.26 7.98 12.75
C LEU A 461 15.62 7.89 13.44
N GLN A 462 16.61 8.69 13.03
CA GLN A 462 17.92 8.77 13.68
C GLN A 462 17.91 9.70 14.91
N GLY A 463 16.79 10.41 15.14
CA GLY A 463 16.62 11.38 16.22
C GLY A 463 16.79 12.83 15.75
N LEU A 464 16.07 13.74 16.39
CA LEU A 464 16.12 15.18 16.09
C LEU A 464 16.97 15.93 17.12
N PRO A 465 17.75 16.95 16.69
CA PRO A 465 18.41 17.85 17.64
C PRO A 465 17.38 18.56 18.54
N PRO A 466 17.67 18.77 19.84
CA PRO A 466 16.73 19.45 20.77
C PRO A 466 16.32 20.86 20.33
N ALA A 467 17.12 21.50 19.48
CA ALA A 467 16.86 22.84 18.95
C ALA A 467 15.78 22.90 17.86
N VAL A 468 15.34 21.76 17.30
CA VAL A 468 14.29 21.71 16.27
C VAL A 468 12.90 21.75 16.91
N GLN A 469 11.97 22.48 16.29
CA GLN A 469 10.55 22.49 16.65
C GLN A 469 9.79 21.54 15.74
N LEU A 470 9.34 20.40 16.29
CA LEU A 470 8.54 19.43 15.55
C LEU A 470 7.04 19.77 15.69
N LEU A 471 6.37 20.01 14.57
CA LEU A 471 5.00 20.49 14.51
C LEU A 471 4.11 19.48 13.76
N ASP A 472 3.09 18.98 14.45
CA ASP A 472 2.03 18.16 13.84
C ASP A 472 0.80 19.02 13.55
N VAL A 473 0.47 19.18 12.27
CA VAL A 473 -0.68 20.00 11.84
C VAL A 473 -1.92 19.18 11.51
N ARG A 474 -1.97 17.91 11.92
CA ARG A 474 -3.19 17.08 11.89
C ARG A 474 -4.19 17.54 12.95
N GLU A 475 -5.42 17.09 12.79
CA GLU A 475 -6.45 17.30 13.82
C GLU A 475 -6.11 16.49 15.08
N ALA A 476 -6.63 16.92 16.24
CA ALA A 476 -6.30 16.34 17.53
C ALA A 476 -6.64 14.84 17.63
N GLU A 477 -7.69 14.41 16.92
CA GLU A 477 -8.11 13.00 16.87
C GLU A 477 -7.08 12.13 16.14
N GLU A 478 -6.49 12.63 15.05
CA GLU A 478 -5.43 11.93 14.33
C GLU A 478 -4.14 11.87 15.15
N TYR A 479 -3.83 12.93 15.89
CA TYR A 479 -2.69 12.99 16.81
C TYR A 479 -2.83 11.96 17.93
N ALA A 480 -4.03 11.79 18.49
CA ALA A 480 -4.32 10.82 19.54
C ALA A 480 -4.16 9.35 19.10
N LEU A 481 -4.25 9.05 17.79
CA LEU A 481 -4.00 7.72 17.24
C LEU A 481 -2.50 7.38 17.12
N GLY A 482 -1.62 8.35 17.34
CA GLY A 482 -0.18 8.20 17.26
C GLY A 482 0.47 9.43 16.64
N TYR A 483 1.64 9.80 17.15
CA TYR A 483 2.42 10.96 16.75
C TYR A 483 3.92 10.63 16.73
N ILE A 484 4.74 11.57 16.25
CA ILE A 484 6.20 11.50 16.35
C ILE A 484 6.62 12.15 17.66
N ASP A 485 7.43 11.45 18.46
CA ASP A 485 7.84 11.92 19.78
C ASP A 485 8.44 13.34 19.75
N GLY A 486 8.02 14.17 20.70
CA GLY A 486 8.40 15.58 20.78
C GLY A 486 7.58 16.53 19.87
N ALA A 487 6.62 16.02 19.09
CA ALA A 487 5.77 16.87 18.25
C ALA A 487 4.72 17.66 19.06
N VAL A 488 4.65 18.96 18.82
CA VAL A 488 3.55 19.83 19.29
C VAL A 488 2.40 19.75 18.28
N ASN A 489 1.19 19.46 18.75
CA ASN A 489 0.00 19.47 17.88
C ASN A 489 -0.59 20.88 17.74
N MET A 490 -0.68 21.35 16.50
CA MET A 490 -1.31 22.61 16.14
C MET A 490 -2.06 22.42 14.82
N PRO A 491 -3.35 22.05 14.87
CA PRO A 491 -4.13 21.79 13.67
C PRO A 491 -4.03 22.93 12.65
N LEU A 492 -3.98 22.60 11.36
CA LEU A 492 -3.73 23.57 10.28
C LEU A 492 -4.68 24.79 10.34
N GLY A 493 -5.94 24.58 10.71
CA GLY A 493 -6.94 25.65 10.84
C GLY A 493 -6.62 26.68 11.94
N GLU A 494 -5.87 26.28 12.96
CA GLU A 494 -5.48 27.14 14.09
C GLU A 494 -4.11 27.79 13.90
N LEU A 495 -3.25 27.19 13.06
CA LEU A 495 -1.85 27.59 12.87
C LEU A 495 -1.66 29.08 12.62
N ARG A 496 -2.53 29.73 11.82
CA ARG A 496 -2.40 31.17 11.54
C ARG A 496 -2.58 32.07 12.76
N GLN A 497 -3.39 31.64 13.72
CA GLN A 497 -3.65 32.40 14.95
C GLN A 497 -2.59 32.09 16.02
N ARG A 498 -1.99 30.90 15.93
CA ARG A 498 -1.08 30.34 16.94
C ARG A 498 0.39 30.31 16.52
N CYS A 499 0.74 30.77 15.32
CA CYS A 499 2.12 30.73 14.85
C CYS A 499 3.10 31.53 15.73
N GLY A 500 2.61 32.50 16.51
CA GLY A 500 3.43 33.22 17.51
C GLY A 500 3.86 32.38 18.72
N GLU A 501 3.30 31.17 18.91
CA GLU A 501 3.76 30.20 19.92
C GLU A 501 5.09 29.53 19.51
N LEU A 502 5.47 29.63 18.22
CA LEU A 502 6.69 29.06 17.68
C LEU A 502 7.79 30.14 17.60
N ASP A 503 9.03 29.73 17.85
CA ASP A 503 10.19 30.59 17.69
C ASP A 503 10.59 30.68 16.20
N PRO A 504 10.54 31.87 15.57
CA PRO A 504 10.85 32.05 14.15
C PRO A 504 12.33 31.90 13.80
N GLU A 505 13.22 32.01 14.79
CA GLU A 505 14.66 31.84 14.58
C GLU A 505 15.08 30.37 14.66
N ARG A 506 14.28 29.51 15.31
CA ARG A 506 14.51 28.05 15.35
C ARG A 506 13.98 27.35 14.11
N GLU A 507 14.61 26.24 13.76
CA GLU A 507 14.12 25.39 12.68
C GLU A 507 12.78 24.74 13.06
N VAL A 508 11.84 24.73 12.12
CA VAL A 508 10.54 24.06 12.25
C VAL A 508 10.45 22.91 11.25
N ILE A 509 10.23 21.69 11.74
CA ILE A 509 9.85 20.54 10.92
C ILE A 509 8.35 20.33 11.08
N VAL A 510 7.61 20.46 9.98
CA VAL A 510 6.16 20.32 9.96
C VAL A 510 5.78 18.99 9.31
N TYR A 511 4.87 18.24 9.91
CA TYR A 511 4.28 17.09 9.27
C TYR A 511 2.76 17.05 9.43
N CYS A 512 2.14 16.29 8.53
CA CYS A 512 0.75 15.89 8.64
C CYS A 512 0.64 14.42 8.21
N SER A 513 -0.57 13.91 7.99
CA SER A 513 -0.75 12.50 7.60
C SER A 513 0.00 12.12 6.30
N VAL A 514 -0.12 12.93 5.25
CA VAL A 514 0.33 12.57 3.88
C VAL A 514 1.08 13.69 3.13
N GLY A 515 1.54 14.73 3.83
CA GLY A 515 2.32 15.84 3.23
C GLY A 515 1.52 17.07 2.77
N LEU A 516 0.23 16.94 2.39
CA LEU A 516 -0.55 18.06 1.84
C LEU A 516 -0.76 19.21 2.85
N ARG A 517 -1.24 18.91 4.06
CA ARG A 517 -1.51 19.94 5.08
C ARG A 517 -0.22 20.56 5.63
N SER A 518 0.85 19.76 5.73
CA SER A 518 2.17 20.25 6.13
C SER A 518 2.79 21.17 5.09
N TYR A 519 2.58 20.94 3.79
CA TYR A 519 2.96 21.91 2.75
C TYR A 519 2.25 23.25 2.96
N LEU A 520 0.92 23.23 3.18
CA LEU A 520 0.15 24.47 3.43
C LEU A 520 0.65 25.19 4.68
N ALA A 521 0.91 24.45 5.77
CA ALA A 521 1.47 24.98 7.00
C ALA A 521 2.86 25.57 6.79
N ALA A 522 3.74 24.90 6.04
CA ALA A 522 5.06 25.43 5.72
C ALA A 522 4.98 26.75 4.94
N ARG A 523 4.08 26.84 3.95
CA ARG A 523 3.83 28.09 3.22
C ARG A 523 3.31 29.20 4.13
N ILE A 524 2.46 28.88 5.11
CA ILE A 524 1.99 29.83 6.12
C ILE A 524 3.18 30.35 6.94
N LEU A 525 3.99 29.46 7.50
CA LEU A 525 5.12 29.82 8.35
C LEU A 525 6.17 30.63 7.58
N MET A 526 6.58 30.19 6.39
CA MET A 526 7.56 30.90 5.57
C MET A 526 7.11 32.35 5.26
N GLN A 527 5.83 32.56 4.99
CA GLN A 527 5.26 33.90 4.75
C GLN A 527 5.07 34.73 6.03
N ASN A 528 5.19 34.12 7.22
CA ASN A 528 5.15 34.79 8.52
C ASN A 528 6.55 34.94 9.15
N GLY A 529 7.61 34.91 8.33
CA GLY A 529 8.98 35.25 8.75
C GLY A 529 9.82 34.08 9.24
N PHE A 530 9.30 32.85 9.23
CA PHE A 530 10.09 31.66 9.58
C PHE A 530 11.05 31.32 8.44
N LYS A 531 12.36 31.44 8.68
CA LYS A 531 13.39 31.25 7.64
C LYS A 531 13.76 29.80 7.38
N ARG A 532 13.53 28.92 8.37
CA ARG A 532 13.96 27.51 8.34
C ARG A 532 12.77 26.59 8.59
N VAL A 533 12.02 26.30 7.52
CA VAL A 533 10.85 25.42 7.58
C VAL A 533 11.02 24.26 6.62
N ARG A 534 10.99 23.04 7.16
CA ARG A 534 11.04 21.79 6.38
C ARG A 534 9.76 20.99 6.60
N THR A 535 9.37 20.21 5.60
CA THR A 535 8.20 19.32 5.67
C THR A 535 8.60 17.87 5.59
N LEU A 536 7.96 17.00 6.38
CA LEU A 536 8.22 15.58 6.28
C LEU A 536 7.71 15.02 4.94
N ASN A 537 8.62 14.51 4.11
CA ASN A 537 8.30 13.93 2.80
C ASN A 537 7.39 12.70 2.99
N GLY A 538 6.27 12.64 2.26
CA GLY A 538 5.23 11.62 2.43
C GLY A 538 4.44 11.67 3.76
N GLY A 539 4.83 12.52 4.71
CA GLY A 539 4.12 12.70 5.99
C GLY A 539 4.23 11.51 6.96
N TYR A 540 3.39 11.55 8.00
CA TYR A 540 3.36 10.55 9.08
C TYR A 540 3.13 9.13 8.59
N LYS A 541 2.39 8.97 7.48
CA LYS A 541 2.14 7.65 6.87
C LYS A 541 3.43 6.94 6.49
N VAL A 542 4.37 7.62 5.82
CA VAL A 542 5.66 7.03 5.44
C VAL A 542 6.50 6.75 6.67
N TYR A 543 6.61 7.72 7.59
CA TYR A 543 7.35 7.56 8.84
C TYR A 543 6.88 6.34 9.64
N ARG A 544 5.57 6.20 9.87
CA ARG A 544 4.98 5.07 10.61
C ARG A 544 5.23 3.74 9.90
N THR A 545 5.14 3.74 8.56
CA THR A 545 5.38 2.53 7.76
C THR A 545 6.82 2.03 7.91
N LEU A 546 7.78 2.96 7.91
CA LEU A 546 9.20 2.64 8.12
C LEU A 546 9.51 2.25 9.57
N ALA A 547 8.99 3.00 10.55
CA ALA A 547 9.18 2.72 11.98
C ALA A 547 8.66 1.33 12.37
N GLY A 548 7.47 0.96 11.90
CA GLY A 548 6.89 -0.37 12.12
C GLY A 548 7.69 -1.50 11.44
N SER A 549 8.37 -1.20 10.33
CA SER A 549 9.25 -2.18 9.69
C SER A 549 10.59 -2.36 10.42
N ALA A 550 11.07 -1.34 11.13
CA ALA A 550 12.39 -1.34 11.78
C ALA A 550 12.40 -2.03 13.17
N GLY A 551 11.29 -1.96 13.92
CA GLY A 551 11.19 -2.46 15.30
C GLY A 551 11.30 -3.99 15.46
N GLU A 552 11.21 -4.76 14.38
CA GLU A 552 11.16 -6.23 14.42
C GLU A 552 12.47 -6.91 13.97
N HIS A 553 13.52 -6.16 13.64
CA HIS A 553 14.84 -6.72 13.29
C HIS A 553 15.61 -7.31 14.49
N GLY A 554 15.05 -7.28 15.71
CA GLY A 554 15.76 -7.66 16.95
C GLY A 554 15.01 -8.56 17.95
N ALA A 555 13.76 -8.95 17.70
CA ALA A 555 13.03 -9.86 18.58
C ALA A 555 12.81 -11.20 17.88
N GLY A 556 13.67 -12.18 18.18
CA GLY A 556 13.39 -13.57 17.84
C GLY A 556 12.02 -13.95 18.39
N ALA A 557 11.08 -14.21 17.49
CA ALA A 557 9.88 -14.96 17.84
C ALA A 557 10.34 -16.37 18.20
N ALA A 558 10.72 -16.56 19.47
CA ALA A 558 10.95 -17.85 20.07
C ALA A 558 9.68 -18.69 19.87
N GLY A 559 9.90 -19.90 19.35
CA GLY A 559 8.89 -20.66 18.64
C GLY A 559 7.59 -20.91 19.41
N ALA A 560 6.48 -20.72 18.70
CA ALA A 560 5.36 -21.63 18.85
C ALA A 560 5.71 -22.89 18.04
N ALA A 561 5.78 -24.04 18.71
CA ALA A 561 6.10 -25.32 18.09
C ALA A 561 5.08 -25.67 16.99
N PRO A 562 5.47 -26.39 15.91
CA PRO A 562 4.61 -26.65 14.74
C PRO A 562 3.40 -27.58 14.98
N GLY A 563 3.12 -27.94 16.24
CA GLY A 563 2.15 -28.98 16.59
C GLY A 563 0.82 -28.48 17.17
N GLN A 564 0.66 -27.19 17.47
CA GLN A 564 -0.59 -26.67 18.08
C GLN A 564 -1.35 -25.68 17.20
N ALA A 565 -0.69 -25.07 16.21
CA ALA A 565 -1.37 -24.29 15.18
C ALA A 565 -2.17 -25.16 14.19
N ALA A 566 -1.83 -26.46 14.07
CA ALA A 566 -2.51 -27.39 13.18
C ALA A 566 -3.86 -27.88 13.71
N GLU A 567 -4.09 -27.88 15.04
CA GLU A 567 -5.40 -28.21 15.62
C GLU A 567 -6.33 -26.99 15.71
N GLU A 568 -5.79 -25.77 15.86
CA GLU A 568 -6.59 -24.54 15.77
C GLU A 568 -6.88 -24.09 14.32
N ALA A 569 -6.06 -24.50 13.34
CA ALA A 569 -6.36 -24.32 11.92
C ALA A 569 -7.32 -25.39 11.35
N ALA A 570 -7.45 -26.54 12.03
CA ALA A 570 -8.39 -27.62 11.65
C ALA A 570 -9.73 -27.57 12.41
N ALA A 571 -9.85 -26.75 13.45
CA ALA A 571 -11.12 -26.47 14.12
C ALA A 571 -11.94 -25.44 13.32
N GLY A 572 -12.52 -25.90 12.21
CA GLY A 572 -13.61 -25.25 11.50
C GLY A 572 -13.46 -23.75 11.26
N GLN A 573 -12.99 -23.36 10.07
CA GLN A 573 -13.64 -22.25 9.39
C GLN A 573 -15.12 -22.62 9.21
N GLU A 574 -15.93 -22.41 10.24
CA GLU A 574 -17.36 -22.20 10.04
C GLU A 574 -17.45 -20.96 9.15
N THR A 575 -17.58 -21.22 7.86
CA THR A 575 -18.14 -20.27 6.91
C THR A 575 -19.58 -20.02 7.38
N VAL A 576 -19.74 -19.08 8.32
CA VAL A 576 -21.06 -18.54 8.64
C VAL A 576 -21.59 -17.98 7.32
N PRO A 577 -22.72 -18.48 6.78
CA PRO A 577 -23.22 -18.00 5.51
C PRO A 577 -23.45 -16.49 5.60
N ALA A 578 -22.95 -15.73 4.61
CA ALA A 578 -23.26 -14.31 4.48
C ALA A 578 -24.74 -14.04 4.12
N GLU A 579 -25.56 -15.10 3.99
CA GLU A 579 -27.00 -15.01 3.75
C GLU A 579 -27.71 -14.44 4.98
N GLY A 580 -28.06 -13.16 4.90
CA GLY A 580 -28.73 -12.40 5.96
C GLY A 580 -27.91 -11.27 6.58
N ALA A 581 -26.63 -11.13 6.22
CA ALA A 581 -25.79 -10.03 6.71
C ALA A 581 -26.10 -8.70 6.00
N ILE A 582 -26.15 -7.62 6.78
CA ILE A 582 -26.41 -6.26 6.28
C ILE A 582 -25.12 -5.72 5.68
N LYS A 583 -25.15 -5.44 4.37
CA LYS A 583 -23.98 -4.92 3.64
C LYS A 583 -23.80 -3.44 3.90
N LEU A 584 -22.57 -3.03 4.25
CA LEU A 584 -22.18 -1.65 4.47
C LEU A 584 -20.90 -1.33 3.69
N ASP A 585 -21.04 -0.56 2.61
CA ASP A 585 -19.90 -0.10 1.82
C ASP A 585 -19.38 1.24 2.34
N LEU A 586 -18.14 1.22 2.82
CA LEU A 586 -17.37 2.34 3.36
C LEU A 586 -16.23 2.75 2.42
N SER A 587 -16.22 2.23 1.19
CA SER A 587 -15.21 2.53 0.19
C SER A 587 -15.20 4.03 -0.18
N GLY A 588 -14.01 4.61 -0.34
CA GLY A 588 -13.81 6.02 -0.67
C GLY A 588 -13.79 6.98 0.53
N LEU A 589 -14.14 6.50 1.74
CA LEU A 589 -14.00 7.27 2.98
C LEU A 589 -12.56 7.17 3.52
N GLN A 590 -12.09 8.22 4.20
CA GLN A 590 -10.77 8.27 4.84
C GLN A 590 -10.92 8.21 6.36
N CYS A 591 -9.94 7.65 7.06
CA CYS A 591 -9.91 7.63 8.54
C CYS A 591 -10.17 9.04 9.13
N PRO A 592 -11.08 9.21 10.11
CA PRO A 592 -11.85 8.18 10.84
C PRO A 592 -13.21 7.80 10.23
N GLY A 593 -13.55 8.30 9.05
CA GLY A 593 -14.85 8.16 8.37
C GLY A 593 -15.43 6.74 8.32
N PRO A 594 -14.67 5.70 7.91
CA PRO A 594 -15.14 4.32 7.90
C PRO A 594 -15.62 3.84 9.29
N ILE A 595 -14.81 4.01 10.34
CA ILE A 595 -15.15 3.58 11.71
C ILE A 595 -16.40 4.30 12.21
N MET A 596 -16.55 5.59 11.93
CA MET A 596 -17.73 6.36 12.35
C MET A 596 -19.02 5.89 11.69
N GLN A 597 -18.98 5.57 10.38
CA GLN A 597 -20.16 5.06 9.68
C GLN A 597 -20.52 3.64 10.09
N LEU A 598 -19.52 2.78 10.30
CA LEU A 598 -19.73 1.45 10.87
C LEU A 598 -20.41 1.53 12.23
N PHE A 599 -19.92 2.41 13.11
CA PHE A 599 -20.49 2.59 14.44
C PHE A 599 -21.96 3.01 14.39
N ARG A 600 -22.31 3.99 13.54
CA ARG A 600 -23.72 4.42 13.36
C ARG A 600 -24.58 3.26 12.90
N LYS A 601 -24.12 2.50 11.90
CA LYS A 601 -24.87 1.38 11.36
C LYS A 601 -25.05 0.26 12.37
N MET A 602 -24.00 -0.10 13.10
CA MET A 602 -24.06 -1.11 14.16
C MET A 602 -24.98 -0.69 15.31
N SER A 603 -25.07 0.59 15.64
CA SER A 603 -25.93 1.10 16.70
C SER A 603 -27.43 0.91 16.41
N GLU A 604 -27.83 0.94 15.14
CA GLU A 604 -29.23 0.80 14.69
C GLU A 604 -29.75 -0.65 14.68
N LEU A 605 -28.87 -1.64 14.83
CA LEU A 605 -29.21 -3.06 14.64
C LEU A 605 -29.54 -3.79 15.95
N PRO A 606 -30.35 -4.86 15.93
CA PRO A 606 -30.55 -5.71 17.11
C PRO A 606 -29.28 -6.51 17.46
N GLU A 607 -29.15 -6.96 18.72
CA GLU A 607 -28.08 -7.92 19.09
C GLU A 607 -28.17 -9.19 18.24
N GLY A 608 -27.02 -9.77 17.92
CA GLY A 608 -26.87 -10.90 17.01
C GLY A 608 -26.86 -10.50 15.52
N ALA A 609 -27.14 -9.24 15.17
CA ALA A 609 -27.13 -8.80 13.77
C ALA A 609 -25.73 -8.87 13.16
N LEU A 610 -25.66 -9.38 11.93
CA LEU A 610 -24.44 -9.49 11.15
C LEU A 610 -24.32 -8.31 10.19
N VAL A 611 -23.18 -7.63 10.20
CA VAL A 611 -22.84 -6.56 9.26
C VAL A 611 -21.61 -6.99 8.46
N ALA A 612 -21.78 -7.07 7.15
CA ALA A 612 -20.70 -7.28 6.20
C ALA A 612 -20.21 -5.90 5.73
N VAL A 613 -19.02 -5.51 6.17
CA VAL A 613 -18.42 -4.21 5.88
C VAL A 613 -17.42 -4.35 4.75
N SER A 614 -17.39 -3.37 3.86
CA SER A 614 -16.41 -3.25 2.76
C SER A 614 -15.73 -1.88 2.84
N ALA A 615 -14.40 -1.80 2.81
CA ALA A 615 -13.66 -0.53 2.88
C ALA A 615 -12.40 -0.55 2.00
N THR A 616 -12.06 0.57 1.39
CA THR A 616 -10.82 0.73 0.59
C THR A 616 -9.72 1.49 1.32
N ASP A 617 -9.97 1.94 2.56
CA ASP A 617 -8.99 2.61 3.40
C ASP A 617 -8.11 1.61 4.17
N PRO A 618 -6.78 1.63 4.01
CA PRO A 618 -5.88 0.74 4.77
C PRO A 618 -5.88 0.99 6.28
N GLY A 619 -6.25 2.21 6.73
CA GLY A 619 -6.38 2.53 8.15
C GLY A 619 -7.50 1.75 8.83
N PHE A 620 -8.65 1.64 8.16
CA PHE A 620 -9.78 0.83 8.65
C PHE A 620 -9.41 -0.64 8.90
N ALA A 621 -8.59 -1.26 8.05
CA ALA A 621 -8.13 -2.64 8.25
C ALA A 621 -7.27 -2.82 9.51
N ALA A 622 -6.51 -1.79 9.91
CA ALA A 622 -5.71 -1.79 11.13
C ALA A 622 -6.56 -1.46 12.37
N ASP A 623 -7.57 -0.59 12.23
CA ASP A 623 -8.34 -0.06 13.36
C ASP A 623 -9.53 -0.97 13.77
N ILE A 624 -10.05 -1.79 12.85
CA ILE A 624 -11.30 -2.53 13.04
C ILE A 624 -11.28 -3.52 14.21
N GLU A 625 -10.14 -4.19 14.42
CA GLU A 625 -9.96 -5.16 15.50
C GLU A 625 -9.97 -4.45 16.86
N SER A 626 -9.22 -3.36 16.97
CA SER A 626 -9.23 -2.51 18.16
C SER A 626 -10.62 -1.94 18.44
N TRP A 627 -11.37 -1.57 17.40
CA TRP A 627 -12.73 -1.07 17.53
C TRP A 627 -13.71 -2.15 18.02
N CYS A 628 -13.66 -3.38 17.46
CA CYS A 628 -14.51 -4.50 17.90
C CYS A 628 -14.24 -4.85 19.37
N ASN A 629 -12.95 -5.00 19.73
CA ASN A 629 -12.51 -5.30 21.10
C ASN A 629 -12.98 -4.26 22.12
N ARG A 630 -13.02 -2.97 21.74
CA ARG A 630 -13.41 -1.88 22.63
C ARG A 630 -14.92 -1.62 22.69
N THR A 631 -15.69 -2.05 21.69
CA THR A 631 -17.15 -1.83 21.61
C THR A 631 -17.97 -3.06 22.01
N GLY A 632 -17.32 -4.19 22.30
CA GLY A 632 -18.00 -5.45 22.67
C GLY A 632 -18.65 -6.18 21.49
N ASN A 633 -18.36 -5.75 20.26
CA ASN A 633 -18.79 -6.42 19.03
C ASN A 633 -17.83 -7.55 18.67
N ARG A 634 -18.32 -8.63 18.08
CA ARG A 634 -17.50 -9.79 17.69
C ARG A 634 -17.09 -9.67 16.21
N LEU A 635 -15.80 -9.52 15.95
CA LEU A 635 -15.24 -9.66 14.61
C LEU A 635 -15.25 -11.15 14.24
N LEU A 636 -16.10 -11.54 13.28
CA LEU A 636 -16.25 -12.95 12.87
C LEU A 636 -15.26 -13.34 11.79
N SER A 637 -15.04 -12.45 10.82
CA SER A 637 -14.06 -12.66 9.77
C SER A 637 -13.53 -11.32 9.27
N ARG A 638 -12.30 -11.35 8.76
CA ARG A 638 -11.68 -10.24 8.03
C ARG A 638 -10.89 -10.78 6.85
N GLY A 639 -10.80 -10.02 5.79
CA GLY A 639 -10.07 -10.41 4.61
C GLY A 639 -10.08 -9.31 3.56
N TYR A 640 -9.65 -9.67 2.36
CA TYR A 640 -9.76 -8.81 1.19
C TYR A 640 -10.53 -9.58 0.12
N GLU A 641 -11.63 -8.99 -0.37
CA GLU A 641 -12.28 -9.42 -1.61
C GLU A 641 -11.78 -8.51 -2.74
N GLY A 642 -10.77 -8.99 -3.46
CA GLY A 642 -10.06 -8.15 -4.42
C GLY A 642 -9.45 -6.93 -3.73
N LYS A 643 -9.77 -5.72 -4.22
CA LYS A 643 -9.17 -4.44 -3.78
C LYS A 643 -9.82 -3.85 -2.52
N VAL A 644 -10.82 -4.51 -1.97
CA VAL A 644 -11.67 -4.00 -0.90
C VAL A 644 -11.47 -4.86 0.33
N PHE A 645 -11.08 -4.25 1.45
CA PHE A 645 -11.04 -4.93 2.74
C PHE A 645 -12.47 -5.26 3.15
N THR A 646 -12.72 -6.51 3.50
CA THR A 646 -14.02 -6.98 3.98
C THR A 646 -13.92 -7.47 5.40
N ALA A 647 -14.94 -7.18 6.20
CA ALA A 647 -15.05 -7.68 7.57
C ALA A 647 -16.50 -8.05 7.89
N LEU A 648 -16.71 -9.21 8.51
CA LEU A 648 -18.01 -9.60 9.03
C LEU A 648 -18.02 -9.39 10.55
N ILE A 649 -18.99 -8.61 11.01
CA ILE A 649 -19.06 -8.16 12.40
C ILE A 649 -20.43 -8.53 12.94
N CYS A 650 -20.46 -9.17 14.10
CA CYS A 650 -21.69 -9.48 14.83
C CYS A 650 -21.86 -8.50 15.99
N LYS A 651 -23.06 -7.95 16.15
CA LYS A 651 -23.40 -7.09 17.28
C LYS A 651 -23.61 -7.93 18.55
N GLY A 652 -22.79 -7.75 19.58
CA GLY A 652 -22.92 -8.45 20.88
C GLY A 652 -21.76 -9.38 21.27
N GLN A 653 -21.75 -9.79 22.55
CA GLN A 653 -20.57 -10.27 23.31
C GLN A 653 -19.91 -11.59 22.84
N GLN A 654 -18.60 -11.63 23.08
CA GLN A 654 -17.68 -12.76 23.01
C GLN A 654 -18.00 -13.80 24.11
N ALA A 655 -18.24 -15.06 23.74
CA ALA A 655 -18.39 -16.15 24.70
C ALA A 655 -17.02 -16.46 25.34
N ALA A 656 -16.86 -16.15 26.62
CA ALA A 656 -15.76 -16.64 27.43
C ALA A 656 -15.96 -18.15 27.69
N THR A 657 -15.01 -18.97 27.25
CA THR A 657 -14.88 -20.37 27.68
C THR A 657 -14.47 -20.44 29.16
N ALA A 658 -14.97 -21.47 29.83
CA ALA A 658 -15.34 -21.47 31.23
C ALA A 658 -14.21 -21.68 32.26
N ALA A 659 -14.36 -21.03 33.43
CA ALA A 659 -14.06 -21.61 34.74
C ALA A 659 -14.87 -20.88 35.83
N ALA A 660 -15.79 -21.60 36.50
CA ALA A 660 -16.51 -21.10 37.68
C ALA A 660 -15.56 -20.99 38.88
N PRO A 661 -15.84 -20.08 39.84
CA PRO A 661 -16.44 -20.62 41.08
C PRO A 661 -17.49 -19.72 41.77
N ALA A 662 -18.41 -20.45 42.41
CA ALA A 662 -19.07 -20.23 43.70
C ALA A 662 -19.87 -18.94 44.01
N ALA A 663 -21.11 -19.19 44.41
CA ALA A 663 -22.12 -18.24 44.86
C ALA A 663 -21.77 -17.54 46.19
N GLY A 664 -22.21 -16.28 46.30
CA GLY A 664 -22.54 -15.64 47.58
C GLY A 664 -22.09 -14.19 47.74
N ARG A 665 -22.94 -13.23 47.31
CA ARG A 665 -23.28 -11.98 48.02
C ARG A 665 -24.23 -11.09 47.20
N ALA A 666 -25.24 -10.56 47.89
CA ALA A 666 -26.22 -9.59 47.38
C ALA A 666 -25.58 -8.23 47.02
N PRO A 667 -26.23 -7.37 46.21
CA PRO A 667 -25.57 -6.34 45.43
C PRO A 667 -25.21 -5.13 46.30
N ALA A 668 -23.91 -4.83 46.40
CA ALA A 668 -23.42 -3.57 46.91
C ALA A 668 -23.01 -2.68 45.73
N SER A 669 -23.62 -1.49 45.67
CA SER A 669 -23.25 -0.26 44.96
C SER A 669 -22.22 -0.37 43.82
N ALA A 670 -22.68 -0.04 42.60
CA ALA A 670 -21.85 0.22 41.44
C ALA A 670 -20.73 1.24 41.76
N SER A 671 -19.49 0.76 41.90
CA SER A 671 -18.30 1.60 41.94
C SER A 671 -17.90 1.98 40.52
N ALA A 672 -17.70 3.28 40.31
CA ALA A 672 -17.35 3.93 39.06
C ALA A 672 -16.05 3.38 38.45
N SER A 673 -16.11 2.95 37.19
CA SER A 673 -14.95 2.94 36.31
C SER A 673 -14.60 4.40 36.00
N GLY A 674 -13.37 4.84 36.30
CA GLY A 674 -12.88 6.22 36.12
C GLY A 674 -12.71 6.66 34.66
N ASP A 675 -13.74 6.46 33.85
CA ASP A 675 -13.73 6.51 32.40
C ASP A 675 -14.85 7.40 31.83
N ASP A 676 -15.52 8.13 32.72
CA ASP A 676 -16.61 9.06 32.43
C ASP A 676 -16.09 10.33 31.75
N LYS A 677 -16.99 11.13 31.17
CA LYS A 677 -16.68 12.38 30.49
C LYS A 677 -17.54 13.50 31.02
N THR A 678 -16.97 14.65 31.31
CA THR A 678 -17.76 15.86 31.57
C THR A 678 -17.44 16.95 30.56
N ILE A 679 -18.46 17.71 30.19
CA ILE A 679 -18.34 18.83 29.26
C ILE A 679 -19.11 20.00 29.83
N ILE A 680 -18.42 21.10 30.11
CA ILE A 680 -19.05 22.38 30.44
C ILE A 680 -19.48 23.06 29.14
N VAL A 681 -20.76 23.36 29.00
CA VAL A 681 -21.32 24.09 27.88
C VAL A 681 -21.61 25.53 28.33
N PHE A 682 -20.67 26.42 28.05
CA PHE A 682 -20.74 27.84 28.38
C PHE A 682 -21.31 28.67 27.23
N SER A 683 -20.99 28.34 25.97
CA SER A 683 -21.44 29.11 24.81
C SER A 683 -22.89 28.82 24.43
N GLY A 684 -23.61 29.88 24.01
CA GLY A 684 -24.94 29.81 23.40
C GLY A 684 -24.93 29.85 21.86
N ASP A 685 -23.78 29.72 21.21
CA ASP A 685 -23.67 29.73 19.75
C ASP A 685 -24.00 28.35 19.16
N LEU A 686 -24.71 28.32 18.04
CA LEU A 686 -25.18 27.13 17.32
C LEU A 686 -24.03 26.16 17.01
N ASP A 687 -22.92 26.65 16.47
CA ASP A 687 -21.76 25.83 16.08
C ASP A 687 -21.03 25.23 17.29
N ARG A 688 -20.90 25.98 18.39
CA ARG A 688 -20.27 25.47 19.63
C ARG A 688 -21.19 24.52 20.39
N ALA A 689 -22.49 24.82 20.43
CA ALA A 689 -23.51 23.93 20.98
C ALA A 689 -23.57 22.60 20.20
N MET A 690 -23.44 22.66 18.88
CA MET A 690 -23.33 21.47 18.04
C MET A 690 -22.05 20.69 18.35
N ALA A 691 -20.90 21.35 18.48
CA ALA A 691 -19.65 20.68 18.84
C ALA A 691 -19.77 19.95 20.19
N ALA A 692 -20.30 20.60 21.22
CA ALA A 692 -20.51 19.99 22.53
C ALA A 692 -21.41 18.74 22.46
N LEU A 693 -22.51 18.81 21.71
CA LEU A 693 -23.43 17.67 21.57
C LEU A 693 -22.91 16.58 20.63
N ILE A 694 -22.11 16.90 19.62
CA ILE A 694 -21.43 15.91 18.77
C ILE A 694 -20.42 15.12 19.63
N ILE A 695 -19.62 15.82 20.43
CA ILE A 695 -18.63 15.20 21.31
C ILE A 695 -19.34 14.35 22.38
N ALA A 696 -20.40 14.87 23.00
CA ALA A 696 -21.15 14.13 24.00
C ALA A 696 -21.80 12.86 23.44
N ASN A 697 -22.43 12.96 22.26
CA ASN A 697 -22.99 11.80 21.58
C ASN A 697 -21.92 10.80 21.15
N GLY A 698 -20.76 11.27 20.68
CA GLY A 698 -19.61 10.42 20.32
C GLY A 698 -19.03 9.67 21.53
N ALA A 699 -18.89 10.35 22.66
CA ALA A 699 -18.44 9.74 23.90
C ALA A 699 -19.47 8.73 24.46
N ALA A 700 -20.76 9.07 24.44
CA ALA A 700 -21.83 8.16 24.86
C ALA A 700 -21.90 6.92 23.96
N ALA A 701 -21.71 7.12 22.66
CA ALA A 701 -21.57 6.06 21.66
C ALA A 701 -20.43 5.08 21.97
N MET A 702 -19.32 5.55 22.54
CA MET A 702 -18.19 4.71 22.98
C MET A 702 -18.45 4.01 24.33
N GLY A 703 -19.70 3.94 24.78
CA GLY A 703 -20.09 3.34 26.05
C GLY A 703 -19.67 4.14 27.29
N ARG A 704 -19.31 5.42 27.12
CA ARG A 704 -18.88 6.28 28.23
C ARG A 704 -20.09 6.97 28.85
N ARG A 705 -20.11 7.11 30.18
CA ARG A 705 -21.09 7.98 30.84
C ARG A 705 -20.66 9.42 30.61
N VAL A 706 -21.58 10.25 30.15
CA VAL A 706 -21.30 11.65 29.80
C VAL A 706 -22.23 12.58 30.58
N MET A 707 -21.67 13.62 31.17
CA MET A 707 -22.41 14.75 31.73
C MET A 707 -22.13 16.02 30.91
N LEU A 708 -23.19 16.66 30.42
CA LEU A 708 -23.16 18.02 29.90
C LEU A 708 -23.62 19.00 30.98
N PHE A 709 -22.73 19.88 31.43
CA PHE A 709 -23.02 20.90 32.43
C PHE A 709 -23.20 22.27 31.75
N PHE A 710 -24.46 22.71 31.60
CA PHE A 710 -24.82 23.94 30.93
C PHE A 710 -24.79 25.12 31.91
N THR A 711 -24.01 26.14 31.57
CA THR A 711 -23.82 27.33 32.39
C THR A 711 -23.87 28.59 31.53
N PHE A 712 -24.22 29.73 32.13
CA PHE A 712 -24.38 31.01 31.44
C PHE A 712 -25.15 30.88 30.09
N TRP A 713 -24.55 31.33 28.98
CA TRP A 713 -25.22 31.39 27.68
C TRP A 713 -25.63 30.02 27.13
N GLY A 714 -24.94 28.95 27.52
CA GLY A 714 -25.28 27.57 27.17
C GLY A 714 -26.66 27.15 27.68
N LEU A 715 -27.18 27.78 28.75
CA LEU A 715 -28.55 27.52 29.23
C LEU A 715 -29.62 27.82 28.18
N ASN A 716 -29.36 28.73 27.22
CA ASN A 716 -30.31 29.05 26.17
C ASN A 716 -30.59 27.87 25.22
N ILE A 717 -29.66 26.93 25.10
CA ILE A 717 -29.81 25.69 24.32
C ILE A 717 -30.95 24.82 24.91
N LEU A 718 -31.05 24.80 26.24
CA LEU A 718 -31.99 23.97 26.99
C LEU A 718 -33.38 24.59 27.15
N ARG A 719 -33.60 25.84 26.73
CA ARG A 719 -34.90 26.52 26.86
C ARG A 719 -35.93 25.95 25.88
N LYS A 720 -37.17 25.81 26.32
CA LYS A 720 -38.31 25.48 25.45
C LYS A 720 -38.50 26.55 24.38
N SER A 721 -38.83 26.09 23.16
CA SER A 721 -39.08 26.94 21.99
C SER A 721 -40.33 27.82 22.17
N GLU A 722 -41.33 27.28 22.86
CA GLU A 722 -42.60 27.93 23.21
C GLU A 722 -42.49 28.54 24.61
N GLY A 723 -43.05 29.74 24.81
CA GLY A 723 -42.92 30.45 26.08
C GLY A 723 -43.75 29.79 27.18
N ALA A 724 -43.11 29.38 28.28
CA ALA A 724 -43.83 28.97 29.48
C ALA A 724 -44.31 30.19 30.29
N ALA A 725 -45.55 30.15 30.78
CA ALA A 725 -46.13 31.22 31.60
C ALA A 725 -45.62 31.12 33.05
N VAL A 726 -44.46 31.75 33.34
CA VAL A 726 -43.85 31.74 34.67
C VAL A 726 -43.87 33.14 35.28
N ARG A 727 -44.27 33.27 36.56
CA ARG A 727 -44.23 34.56 37.29
C ARG A 727 -42.78 34.92 37.62
N LYS A 728 -42.33 36.10 37.19
CA LYS A 728 -40.97 36.61 37.42
C LYS A 728 -40.96 38.09 37.81
N PRO A 729 -39.98 38.55 38.59
CA PRO A 729 -39.69 39.98 38.80
C PRO A 729 -39.45 40.73 37.48
N PHE A 730 -39.69 42.03 37.45
CA PHE A 730 -39.63 42.87 36.24
C PHE A 730 -38.28 42.75 35.49
N MET A 731 -37.15 42.79 36.21
CA MET A 731 -35.81 42.69 35.61
C MET A 731 -35.52 41.30 35.01
N GLU A 732 -35.88 40.21 35.68
CA GLU A 732 -35.74 38.84 35.16
C GLU A 732 -36.60 38.61 33.90
N ARG A 733 -37.79 39.22 33.87
CA ARG A 733 -38.67 39.17 32.70
C ARG A 733 -38.05 39.87 31.49
N MET A 734 -37.35 40.98 31.70
CA MET A 734 -36.65 41.73 30.65
C MET A 734 -35.45 40.93 30.10
N PHE A 735 -34.60 40.38 30.97
CA PHE A 735 -33.48 39.51 30.58
C PHE A 735 -33.95 38.27 29.80
N GLY A 736 -35.02 37.60 30.28
CA GLY A 736 -35.59 36.42 29.62
C GLY A 736 -36.21 36.68 28.23
N LEU A 737 -36.51 37.95 27.89
CA LEU A 737 -36.99 38.40 26.59
C LEU A 737 -35.86 38.72 25.61
N MET A 738 -34.72 39.19 26.11
CA MET A 738 -33.54 39.54 25.29
C MET A 738 -32.72 38.33 24.85
N MET A 739 -32.84 37.18 25.53
CA MET A 739 -32.05 35.99 25.24
C MET A 739 -32.75 34.99 24.31
N PRO A 740 -32.00 34.28 23.45
CA PRO A 740 -32.54 33.26 22.56
C PRO A 740 -33.36 32.19 23.30
N ARG A 741 -34.45 31.75 22.69
CA ARG A 741 -35.30 30.68 23.21
C ARG A 741 -35.11 29.41 22.39
N GLY A 742 -34.37 28.47 22.96
CA GLY A 742 -34.12 27.16 22.40
C GLY A 742 -33.11 27.16 21.26
N SER A 743 -32.70 25.95 20.89
CA SER A 743 -31.67 25.65 19.90
C SER A 743 -31.89 26.30 18.53
N LYS A 744 -33.14 26.54 18.11
CA LYS A 744 -33.50 27.13 16.80
C LYS A 744 -33.15 28.61 16.63
N LYS A 745 -33.03 29.35 17.73
CA LYS A 745 -32.78 30.81 17.72
C LYS A 745 -31.34 31.18 18.04
N LEU A 746 -30.44 30.21 18.12
CA LEU A 746 -29.03 30.44 18.39
C LEU A 746 -28.32 31.02 17.16
N GLY A 747 -27.43 31.98 17.41
CA GLY A 747 -26.55 32.56 16.40
C GLY A 747 -25.34 31.68 16.13
N LEU A 748 -24.55 31.98 15.08
CA LEU A 748 -23.23 31.38 14.89
C LEU A 748 -22.17 32.23 15.59
N SER A 749 -21.13 31.59 16.13
CA SER A 749 -20.03 32.24 16.84
C SER A 749 -19.22 33.20 15.94
N ARG A 750 -19.23 32.94 14.62
CA ARG A 750 -18.71 33.83 13.57
C ARG A 750 -19.65 33.82 12.36
N LEU A 751 -19.58 34.88 11.54
CA LEU A 751 -20.40 35.01 10.31
C LEU A 751 -21.91 34.99 10.56
N HIS A 752 -22.37 35.62 11.65
CA HIS A 752 -23.78 35.71 11.99
C HIS A 752 -24.63 36.38 10.88
N MET A 753 -24.07 37.36 10.16
CA MET A 753 -24.68 38.07 9.02
C MET A 753 -26.14 38.46 9.25
N LEU A 754 -26.44 39.14 10.37
CA LEU A 754 -27.81 39.52 10.78
C LEU A 754 -28.82 38.34 10.80
N GLY A 755 -28.35 37.13 11.08
CA GLY A 755 -29.17 35.90 11.14
C GLY A 755 -29.25 35.12 9.83
N ILE A 756 -28.59 35.58 8.76
CA ILE A 756 -28.49 34.84 7.48
C ILE A 756 -27.56 33.63 7.64
N GLY A 757 -26.46 33.76 8.38
CA GLY A 757 -25.48 32.70 8.59
C GLY A 757 -26.09 31.43 9.19
N PRO A 758 -26.77 31.49 10.35
CA PRO A 758 -27.42 30.32 10.97
C PRO A 758 -28.44 29.64 10.05
N LYS A 759 -29.20 30.40 9.25
CA LYS A 759 -30.16 29.84 8.28
C LYS A 759 -29.47 29.13 7.12
N LEU A 760 -28.39 29.69 6.60
CA LEU A 760 -27.63 29.11 5.49
C LEU A 760 -26.93 27.82 5.92
N ILE A 761 -26.28 27.82 7.09
CA ILE A 761 -25.66 26.62 7.65
C ILE A 761 -26.70 25.53 7.90
N ARG A 762 -27.85 25.85 8.53
CA ARG A 762 -28.91 24.85 8.74
C ARG A 762 -29.46 24.28 7.42
N ARG A 763 -29.60 25.09 6.37
CA ARG A 763 -30.03 24.64 5.04
C ARG A 763 -29.00 23.72 4.39
N GLU A 764 -27.72 24.07 4.49
CA GLU A 764 -26.64 23.26 3.92
C GLU A 764 -26.46 21.95 4.68
N MET A 765 -26.62 21.98 6.01
CA MET A 765 -26.68 20.78 6.85
C MET A 765 -27.79 19.84 6.41
N GLN A 766 -29.00 20.35 6.17
CA GLN A 766 -30.10 19.53 5.65
C GLN A 766 -29.78 18.92 4.28
N ARG A 767 -29.18 19.67 3.35
CA ARG A 767 -28.77 19.13 2.03
C ARG A 767 -27.71 18.04 2.13
N LYS A 768 -26.87 18.10 3.16
CA LYS A 768 -25.78 17.15 3.43
C LYS A 768 -26.15 16.09 4.46
N ASN A 769 -27.43 16.00 4.86
CA ASN A 769 -27.92 15.07 5.87
C ASN A 769 -27.15 15.12 7.21
N ILE A 770 -26.74 16.32 7.63
CA ILE A 770 -26.10 16.56 8.93
C ILE A 770 -27.19 16.83 9.97
N SER A 771 -27.16 16.10 11.09
CA SER A 771 -28.12 16.24 12.17
C SER A 771 -28.18 17.67 12.71
N SER A 772 -29.39 18.16 12.88
CA SER A 772 -29.66 19.45 13.52
C SER A 772 -29.27 19.42 15.01
N LEU A 773 -29.08 20.61 15.59
CA LEU A 773 -28.82 20.74 17.03
C LEU A 773 -29.95 20.11 17.87
N GLU A 774 -31.18 20.20 17.38
CA GLU A 774 -32.36 19.59 18.00
C GLU A 774 -32.27 18.05 18.02
N GLU A 775 -31.86 17.45 16.89
CA GLU A 775 -31.70 15.99 16.76
C GLU A 775 -30.52 15.49 17.60
N LEU A 776 -29.42 16.24 17.66
CA LEU A 776 -28.26 15.91 18.50
C LEU A 776 -28.61 15.96 20.00
N LEU A 777 -29.43 16.93 20.42
CA LEU A 777 -29.92 17.03 21.80
C LEU A 777 -30.86 15.89 22.15
N ALA A 778 -31.74 15.47 21.22
CA ALA A 778 -32.59 14.31 21.39
C ALA A 778 -31.79 13.00 21.45
N ALA A 779 -30.80 12.83 20.56
CA ALA A 779 -29.89 11.68 20.54
C ALA A 779 -29.10 11.56 21.85
N ALA A 780 -28.60 12.68 22.39
CA ALA A 780 -27.85 12.68 23.64
C ALA A 780 -28.71 12.18 24.80
N ARG A 781 -29.97 12.64 24.87
CA ARG A 781 -30.93 12.16 25.88
C ARG A 781 -31.25 10.68 25.72
N ALA A 782 -31.47 10.22 24.48
CA ALA A 782 -31.74 8.81 24.20
C ALA A 782 -30.54 7.91 24.56
N ALA A 783 -29.32 8.42 24.41
CA ALA A 783 -28.08 7.74 24.77
C ALA A 783 -27.74 7.80 26.28
N GLY A 784 -28.62 8.37 27.12
CA GLY A 784 -28.40 8.45 28.57
C GLY A 784 -27.40 9.52 29.00
N VAL A 785 -27.08 10.50 28.15
CA VAL A 785 -26.25 11.66 28.52
C VAL A 785 -27.00 12.52 29.55
N ARG A 786 -26.36 12.80 30.69
CA ARG A 786 -26.93 13.64 31.73
C ARG A 786 -26.82 15.11 31.34
N LEU A 787 -27.95 15.79 31.22
CA LEU A 787 -28.01 17.24 30.95
C LEU A 787 -28.25 17.97 32.28
N VAL A 788 -27.27 18.72 32.74
CA VAL A 788 -27.31 19.44 34.03
C VAL A 788 -27.28 20.94 33.79
N ALA A 789 -28.28 21.67 34.26
CA ALA A 789 -28.33 23.13 34.23
C ALA A 789 -27.79 23.72 35.54
N CYS A 790 -26.88 24.69 35.42
CA CYS A 790 -26.27 25.39 36.55
C CYS A 790 -27.29 26.29 37.28
N GLN A 791 -27.61 25.97 38.55
CA GLN A 791 -28.57 26.73 39.37
C GLN A 791 -28.19 28.22 39.50
N MET A 792 -26.93 28.53 39.77
CA MET A 792 -26.46 29.91 39.93
C MET A 792 -26.65 30.73 38.63
N SER A 793 -26.32 30.14 37.48
CA SER A 793 -26.51 30.81 36.19
C SER A 793 -27.99 30.95 35.84
N MET A 794 -28.84 29.98 36.21
CA MET A 794 -30.29 30.09 36.08
C MET A 794 -30.85 31.27 36.89
N ASP A 795 -30.39 31.46 38.13
CA ASP A 795 -30.82 32.58 38.98
C ASP A 795 -30.36 33.93 38.41
N VAL A 796 -29.09 34.03 37.98
CA VAL A 796 -28.53 35.25 37.38
C VAL A 796 -29.25 35.63 36.08
N MET A 797 -29.60 34.65 35.26
CA MET A 797 -30.26 34.86 33.97
C MET A 797 -31.79 34.87 34.06
N GLY A 798 -32.35 34.71 35.25
CA GLY A 798 -33.79 34.66 35.50
C GLY A 798 -34.49 33.53 34.76
N ILE A 799 -33.85 32.36 34.59
CA ILE A 799 -34.41 31.17 33.93
C ILE A 799 -34.94 30.22 35.02
N LYS A 800 -36.22 29.84 34.95
CA LYS A 800 -36.81 28.85 35.87
C LYS A 800 -36.82 27.45 35.24
N LYS A 801 -36.80 26.41 36.08
CA LYS A 801 -36.76 25.01 35.63
C LYS A 801 -37.90 24.65 34.66
N ASP A 802 -39.09 25.21 34.87
CA ASP A 802 -40.26 24.96 34.01
C ASP A 802 -40.09 25.47 32.55
N GLU A 803 -39.14 26.39 32.33
CA GLU A 803 -38.79 26.91 31.02
C GLU A 803 -37.75 26.05 30.28
N LEU A 804 -37.14 25.07 30.93
CA LEU A 804 -36.20 24.13 30.32
C LEU A 804 -36.94 22.93 29.72
N ILE A 805 -36.33 22.29 28.72
CA ILE A 805 -36.83 21.03 28.16
C ILE A 805 -36.88 19.93 29.22
N GLU A 806 -37.75 18.94 29.01
CA GLU A 806 -37.89 17.82 29.94
C GLU A 806 -36.59 17.00 30.05
N GLY A 807 -36.35 16.38 31.21
CA GLY A 807 -35.17 15.54 31.46
C GLY A 807 -33.89 16.30 31.81
N VAL A 808 -33.95 17.62 32.02
CA VAL A 808 -32.82 18.42 32.51
C VAL A 808 -32.75 18.37 34.04
N GLU A 809 -31.61 17.95 34.56
CA GLU A 809 -31.26 18.02 35.97
C GLU A 809 -30.81 19.44 36.33
N VAL A 810 -30.98 19.84 37.60
CA VAL A 810 -30.47 21.13 38.09
C VAL A 810 -29.37 20.83 39.11
N GLY A 811 -28.18 21.39 38.87
CA GLY A 811 -26.99 21.10 39.65
C GLY A 811 -26.17 22.35 39.93
N GLY A 812 -25.35 22.28 40.97
CA GLY A 812 -24.39 23.32 41.33
C GLY A 812 -22.96 22.93 40.96
N VAL A 813 -21.99 23.74 41.38
CA VAL A 813 -20.57 23.47 41.19
C VAL A 813 -20.17 22.12 41.80
N ALA A 814 -20.73 21.75 42.96
CA ALA A 814 -20.47 20.46 43.60
C ALA A 814 -20.91 19.25 42.73
N THR A 815 -22.06 19.35 42.04
CA THR A 815 -22.56 18.29 41.14
C THR A 815 -21.63 18.09 39.94
N TYR A 816 -21.05 19.18 39.43
CA TYR A 816 -20.08 19.11 38.35
C TYR A 816 -18.74 18.54 38.85
N LEU A 817 -18.21 19.03 39.97
CA LEU A 817 -16.93 18.58 40.51
C LEU A 817 -16.94 17.08 40.87
N ASP A 818 -18.02 16.58 41.46
CA ASP A 818 -18.22 15.16 41.75
C ASP A 818 -18.18 14.29 40.47
N ALA A 819 -18.86 14.74 39.40
CA ALA A 819 -18.81 14.07 38.11
C ALA A 819 -17.44 14.19 37.41
N ALA A 820 -16.74 15.31 37.61
CA ALA A 820 -15.44 15.58 37.03
C ALA A 820 -14.32 14.78 37.71
N GLU A 821 -14.44 14.47 39.01
CA GLU A 821 -13.52 13.58 39.74
C GLU A 821 -13.64 12.12 39.27
N GLY A 822 -14.84 11.69 38.84
CA GLY A 822 -15.08 10.38 38.22
C GLY A 822 -14.75 10.31 36.72
N ALA A 823 -14.47 11.45 36.08
CA ALA A 823 -14.20 11.54 34.64
C ALA A 823 -12.71 11.70 34.35
N ASN A 824 -12.20 10.97 33.35
CA ASN A 824 -10.81 11.11 32.90
C ASN A 824 -10.64 12.14 31.76
N VAL A 825 -11.73 12.78 31.31
CA VAL A 825 -11.67 13.92 30.38
C VAL A 825 -12.75 14.94 30.77
N ASN A 826 -12.31 16.20 30.90
CA ASN A 826 -13.15 17.35 31.20
C ASN A 826 -12.94 18.41 30.11
N LEU A 827 -14.01 18.78 29.39
CA LEU A 827 -13.96 19.74 28.28
C LEU A 827 -14.76 21.01 28.62
N PHE A 828 -14.33 22.17 28.13
CA PHE A 828 -15.03 23.44 28.29
C PHE A 828 -15.31 24.05 26.92
N ILE A 829 -16.59 24.24 26.58
CA ILE A 829 -17.06 24.58 25.22
C ILE A 829 -17.98 25.82 25.21
#